data_AF-A0A386TE08-F1
#
_entry.id   AF-A0A386TE08-F1
#
_cell.length_a   1.000
_cell.length_b   1.000
_cell.length_c   1.000
_cell.angle_alpha   90.00
_cell.angle_beta   90.00
_cell.angle_gamma   90.00
#
_symmetry.space_group_name_H-M   'P 1'
#
loop_
_entity.id
_entity.type
_entity.pdbx_description
1 polymer ?
#
loop_
_entity_poly.entity_id
_entity_poly.type
_entity_poly.pdbx_seq_one_letter_code
_entity_poly.pdbx_strand_id
1 'polypeptide(L)'
;MGVLEDGHTHAEVVRKKLRYFFRQVALLVSVVLGFFGPRLGKIVRRTVSAQLKGNAEFRVHRYPILVRAVRWAIGNPKPAMTGLLCAYLAAFLLQYHRMHAGAVSAENVGESVRDFWTVNLGIFAVQAALVGVVFPLVIAFVGLLNQGRASFASRLTVYIDSSAALFVGVSSLLLCVSIALQLPLGDSFVHVSGAVTALNVLWFSVNALALCYFVLRTISFLHPSKRAPIMRAYVANEIWPRELTIAITADQWSGVTKLNHLPAGDDLDPFAPGPRATVRYFGLWEKGEPRVERFLPRKMKLVDVRFGVLRPVVDDWLSHAQQAGGEEAHDLVIPLQPGNDYNGDQVLARSTVPLSFVARTAVKNSFRFRSTLVDLGRISATNQIFGEMIADLIELIDQRRASEFADQLSDVVDFHVFLYRLAQKSDEDFNYAYLRTGAGIFSRRLSEQWAEAYRDVTRRVVERLPDEPEFMRPMAFIPYKIFVRTDGITSTALQPIIQLGEDLSGRLIDWATGEYRAESPTGIGDREPFSLSHQGEVYAHAWREQVAGWEALLKAVSKETDRTEDCAQRWERLRLTSENLWIHLFATMRMTARAVWAGDTLATSWTNDLMLHWKKQAEVRSIRTRRPWRVHSEAITLQELNFSWADVEDLQLTPSGDVITPERLFDEILNNVWRDHTLVLASLFIHWAMNQLSGDTAIQAARMLLHGEHYDRGDRDTRDFPANSGVDFLVSALRVVGSGTQFSEGSYAGRIDHLLEGLSRLGEAPRISMRMYTSVGGLSFSTLPSAQVIALLALMPRQQSANEALRRLLTRGEDKALRRREALLRALESAIEELDEERHSILLAALIGPAEDLSFEERRTNAHQLIEQSLVVLTRYRDQAIIEAPIDTDRIAAVGSAAASKAFSKTEFPRHLFDEIVLTSDRLTEFNMRVSGLNRGEFTRPLMGEPVLNEAEWWRDVMSDRVADVVWSDVLQQLHPIRIDSQTPLEFWHAVREGSERIRTIGHDPLLVIDNASAPEWLYDWQWSHESGSSSKPEDLVITNEANQVAAYEFTMNDTPVYRARIESGVAILIPSRLLQTLQFHDYGEGLPVSPQFEADDQERWLGTMRVSFERRVELADDIPSYRIGYGDDR
;
A
#
# COMPACT_ATOMS: atom_id res chain seq x y z
N MET A 1 51.18 40.99 13.79
CA MET A 1 50.81 39.56 13.80
C MET A 1 49.47 39.28 13.11
N GLY A 2 48.93 40.20 12.29
CA GLY A 2 47.63 40.05 11.60
C GLY A 2 47.73 39.85 10.08
N VAL A 3 48.75 39.13 9.59
CA VAL A 3 48.94 38.84 8.16
C VAL A 3 49.01 37.32 7.88
N LEU A 4 48.95 36.48 8.92
CA LEU A 4 49.06 35.02 8.81
C LEU A 4 47.72 34.27 8.97
N GLU A 5 46.64 34.93 9.42
CA GLU A 5 45.29 34.31 9.49
C GLU A 5 44.53 34.36 8.15
N ASP A 6 44.82 35.32 7.26
CA ASP A 6 44.17 35.40 5.93
C ASP A 6 44.70 34.35 4.92
N GLY A 7 45.88 33.77 5.15
CA GLY A 7 46.46 32.75 4.26
C GLY A 7 45.80 31.38 4.41
N HIS A 8 45.36 31.03 5.61
CA HIS A 8 44.74 29.73 5.90
C HIS A 8 43.29 29.64 5.39
N THR A 9 42.52 30.72 5.52
CA THR A 9 41.16 30.83 4.95
C THR A 9 41.19 30.84 3.42
N HIS A 10 42.18 31.48 2.79
CA HIS A 10 42.27 31.53 1.33
C HIS A 10 42.63 30.17 0.70
N ALA A 11 43.53 29.40 1.32
CA ALA A 11 43.89 28.05 0.87
C ALA A 11 42.74 27.04 1.02
N GLU A 12 41.95 27.16 2.09
CA GLU A 12 40.78 26.30 2.32
C GLU A 12 39.65 26.59 1.34
N VAL A 13 39.41 27.88 1.03
CA VAL A 13 38.45 28.31 0.00
C VAL A 13 38.87 27.85 -1.40
N VAL A 14 40.17 27.93 -1.73
CA VAL A 14 40.70 27.42 -3.01
C VAL A 14 40.54 25.89 -3.09
N ARG A 15 40.82 25.16 -2.01
CA ARG A 15 40.65 23.69 -1.96
C ARG A 15 39.18 23.27 -2.09
N LYS A 16 38.24 24.00 -1.47
CA LYS A 16 36.78 23.80 -1.64
C LYS A 16 36.34 24.08 -3.08
N LYS A 17 36.80 25.17 -3.70
CA LYS A 17 36.51 25.50 -5.11
C LYS A 17 37.09 24.45 -6.08
N LEU A 18 38.30 23.96 -5.84
CA LEU A 18 38.95 22.94 -6.68
C LEU A 18 38.20 21.60 -6.61
N ARG A 19 37.81 21.16 -5.41
CA ARG A 19 37.00 19.95 -5.21
C ARG A 19 35.64 20.06 -5.91
N TYR A 20 34.97 21.20 -5.78
CA TYR A 20 33.72 21.47 -6.47
C TYR A 20 33.90 21.41 -8.01
N PHE A 21 34.97 22.01 -8.54
CA PHE A 21 35.27 21.97 -9.97
C PHE A 21 35.49 20.54 -10.50
N PHE A 22 36.36 19.76 -9.86
CA PHE A 22 36.60 18.37 -10.27
C PHE A 22 35.33 17.51 -10.21
N ARG A 23 34.47 17.73 -9.20
CA ARG A 23 33.18 17.06 -9.07
C ARG A 23 32.21 17.44 -10.20
N GLN A 24 32.12 18.73 -10.57
CA GLN A 24 31.31 19.17 -11.71
C GLN A 24 31.80 18.57 -13.04
N VAL A 25 33.11 18.44 -13.22
CA VAL A 25 33.69 17.77 -14.40
C VAL A 25 33.35 16.28 -14.41
N ALA A 26 33.46 15.59 -13.28
CA ALA A 26 33.08 14.18 -13.16
C ALA A 26 31.59 13.94 -13.44
N LEU A 27 30.71 14.82 -12.92
CA LEU A 27 29.27 14.79 -13.22
C LEU A 27 29.03 15.03 -14.72
N LEU A 28 29.71 16.01 -15.34
CA LEU A 28 29.57 16.30 -16.76
C LEU A 28 29.96 15.09 -17.63
N VAL A 29 31.09 14.43 -17.33
CA VAL A 29 31.53 13.22 -18.03
C VAL A 29 30.48 12.11 -17.89
N SER A 30 29.96 11.89 -16.68
CA SER A 30 28.93 10.88 -16.41
C SER A 30 27.62 11.18 -17.15
N VAL A 31 27.21 12.44 -17.19
CA VAL A 31 26.04 12.91 -17.95
C VAL A 31 26.23 12.69 -19.45
N VAL A 32 27.41 13.00 -20.01
CA VAL A 32 27.73 12.81 -21.44
C VAL A 32 27.68 11.32 -21.82
N LEU A 33 28.29 10.44 -21.02
CA LEU A 33 28.16 8.99 -21.19
C LEU A 33 26.69 8.54 -21.09
N GLY A 34 25.94 9.16 -20.18
CA GLY A 34 24.51 8.97 -19.96
C GLY A 34 23.62 9.16 -21.20
N PHE A 35 24.01 10.00 -22.18
CA PHE A 35 23.26 10.17 -23.43
C PHE A 35 23.21 8.90 -24.29
N PHE A 36 24.21 8.01 -24.14
CA PHE A 36 24.28 6.69 -24.78
C PHE A 36 23.66 5.58 -23.93
N GLY A 37 23.32 5.88 -22.68
CA GLY A 37 22.72 4.97 -21.71
C GLY A 37 21.24 4.63 -21.99
N PRO A 38 20.61 3.88 -21.06
CA PRO A 38 19.24 3.43 -21.19
C PRO A 38 18.25 4.61 -21.21
N ARG A 39 17.20 4.46 -22.01
CA ARG A 39 16.07 5.39 -22.12
C ARG A 39 14.78 4.63 -21.89
N LEU A 40 13.83 5.23 -21.19
CA LEU A 40 12.54 4.62 -20.86
C LEU A 40 11.86 4.05 -22.11
N GLY A 41 11.75 4.85 -23.18
CA GLY A 41 11.12 4.42 -24.43
C GLY A 41 11.87 3.30 -25.18
N LYS A 42 13.17 3.07 -24.91
CA LYS A 42 13.91 1.92 -25.47
C LYS A 42 13.63 0.66 -24.65
N ILE A 43 13.61 0.77 -23.33
CA ILE A 43 13.26 -0.33 -22.40
C ILE A 43 11.84 -0.80 -22.70
N VAL A 44 10.87 0.11 -22.68
CA VAL A 44 9.44 -0.20 -22.94
C VAL A 44 9.27 -0.90 -24.28
N ARG A 45 9.86 -0.37 -25.37
CA ARG A 45 9.75 -1.01 -26.71
C ARG A 45 10.36 -2.41 -26.75
N ARG A 46 11.46 -2.65 -26.02
CA ARG A 46 12.07 -3.98 -25.92
C ARG A 46 11.14 -4.94 -25.18
N THR A 47 10.58 -4.52 -24.06
CA THR A 47 9.64 -5.33 -23.25
C THR A 47 8.37 -5.65 -24.03
N VAL A 48 7.73 -4.65 -24.66
CA VAL A 48 6.56 -4.84 -25.53
C VAL A 48 6.87 -5.80 -26.67
N SER A 49 8.00 -5.62 -27.37
CA SER A 49 8.36 -6.52 -28.46
C SER A 49 8.67 -7.94 -27.99
N ALA A 50 9.26 -8.12 -26.81
CA ALA A 50 9.52 -9.43 -26.23
C ALA A 50 8.19 -10.14 -25.91
N GLN A 51 7.27 -9.43 -25.24
CA GLN A 51 5.95 -9.94 -24.90
C GLN A 51 5.16 -10.37 -26.14
N LEU A 52 5.04 -9.52 -27.15
CA LEU A 52 4.30 -9.86 -28.36
C LEU A 52 4.92 -11.05 -29.10
N LYS A 53 6.25 -11.23 -29.07
CA LYS A 53 6.90 -12.37 -29.71
C LYS A 53 6.69 -13.67 -28.94
N GLY A 54 6.71 -13.61 -27.60
CA GLY A 54 6.56 -14.78 -26.74
C GLY A 54 5.12 -15.25 -26.59
N ASN A 55 4.14 -14.36 -26.69
CA ASN A 55 2.74 -14.68 -26.42
C ASN A 55 2.10 -15.57 -27.51
N ALA A 56 1.51 -16.70 -27.12
CA ALA A 56 0.89 -17.66 -28.04
C ALA A 56 -0.35 -17.08 -28.74
N GLU A 57 -1.22 -16.39 -27.99
CA GLU A 57 -2.46 -15.79 -28.52
C GLU A 57 -2.14 -14.72 -29.59
N PHE A 58 -1.13 -13.87 -29.35
CA PHE A 58 -0.68 -12.90 -30.35
C PHE A 58 -0.21 -13.58 -31.64
N ARG A 59 0.49 -14.71 -31.57
CA ARG A 59 0.97 -15.43 -32.77
C ARG A 59 -0.19 -15.93 -33.64
N VAL A 60 -1.27 -16.40 -33.03
CA VAL A 60 -2.48 -16.85 -33.72
C VAL A 60 -3.13 -15.69 -34.48
N HIS A 61 -3.21 -14.52 -33.87
CA HIS A 61 -3.88 -13.35 -34.43
C HIS A 61 -2.95 -12.38 -35.17
N ARG A 62 -1.67 -12.72 -35.33
CA ARG A 62 -0.66 -11.86 -35.95
C ARG A 62 -0.99 -11.61 -37.41
N TYR A 63 -0.83 -10.37 -37.86
CA TYR A 63 -1.03 -10.07 -39.28
C TYR A 63 -0.01 -10.78 -40.19
N PRO A 64 -0.49 -11.35 -41.31
CA PRO A 64 0.37 -11.83 -42.39
C PRO A 64 1.34 -10.75 -42.88
N ILE A 65 2.46 -11.17 -43.49
CA ILE A 65 3.51 -10.25 -43.98
C ILE A 65 2.95 -9.20 -44.95
N LEU A 66 2.12 -9.63 -45.90
CA LEU A 66 1.50 -8.72 -46.88
C LEU A 66 0.63 -7.66 -46.22
N VAL A 67 -0.20 -8.04 -45.24
CA VAL A 67 -1.06 -7.11 -44.49
C VAL A 67 -0.22 -6.11 -43.71
N ARG A 68 0.90 -6.54 -43.12
CA ARG A 68 1.84 -5.64 -42.42
C ARG A 68 2.51 -4.65 -43.37
N ALA A 69 2.90 -5.07 -44.57
CA ALA A 69 3.48 -4.19 -45.58
C ALA A 69 2.49 -3.12 -46.04
N VAL A 70 1.25 -3.53 -46.35
CA VAL A 70 0.15 -2.61 -46.72
C VAL A 70 -0.15 -1.63 -45.58
N ARG A 71 -0.23 -2.11 -44.33
CA ARG A 71 -0.45 -1.25 -43.16
C ARG A 71 0.69 -0.30 -42.88
N TRP A 72 1.93 -0.72 -43.08
CA TRP A 72 3.08 0.17 -42.95
C TRP A 72 3.00 1.31 -43.98
N ALA A 73 2.61 1.01 -45.22
CA ALA A 73 2.40 2.00 -46.27
C ALA A 73 1.26 2.97 -45.93
N ILE A 74 0.14 2.46 -45.41
CA ILE A 74 -1.00 3.27 -44.90
C ILE A 74 -0.56 4.19 -43.76
N GLY A 75 0.16 3.65 -42.77
CA GLY A 75 0.57 4.38 -41.57
C GLY A 75 1.67 5.41 -41.82
N ASN A 76 2.40 5.29 -42.94
CA ASN A 76 3.49 6.18 -43.31
C ASN A 76 3.33 6.62 -44.77
N PRO A 77 2.28 7.41 -45.09
CA PRO A 77 1.96 7.74 -46.47
C PRO A 77 3.08 8.55 -47.13
N LYS A 78 3.75 9.43 -46.38
CA LYS A 78 4.87 10.24 -46.89
C LYS A 78 6.03 9.35 -47.41
N PRO A 79 6.70 8.52 -46.60
CA PRO A 79 7.79 7.69 -47.10
C PRO A 79 7.34 6.62 -48.09
N ALA A 80 6.11 6.10 -47.98
CA ALA A 80 5.57 5.17 -48.98
C ALA A 80 5.41 5.85 -50.35
N MET A 81 4.84 7.06 -50.38
CA MET A 81 4.71 7.86 -51.59
C MET A 81 6.07 8.35 -52.09
N THR A 82 7.00 8.74 -51.22
CA THR A 82 8.36 9.10 -51.61
C THR A 82 9.10 7.92 -52.22
N GLY A 83 8.96 6.71 -51.65
CA GLY A 83 9.52 5.49 -52.23
C GLY A 83 8.94 5.18 -53.61
N LEU A 84 7.62 5.33 -53.77
CA LEU A 84 6.93 5.13 -55.05
C LEU A 84 7.34 6.19 -56.08
N LEU A 85 7.50 7.45 -55.67
CA LEU A 85 7.99 8.55 -56.49
C LEU A 85 9.49 8.39 -56.83
N CYS A 86 10.32 7.91 -55.91
CA CYS A 86 11.72 7.59 -56.16
C CYS A 86 11.86 6.41 -57.11
N ALA A 87 11.00 5.40 -57.01
CA ALA A 87 10.94 4.30 -57.98
C ALA A 87 10.51 4.81 -59.37
N TYR A 88 9.52 5.73 -59.42
CA TYR A 88 9.09 6.42 -60.64
C TYR A 88 10.24 7.23 -61.26
N LEU A 89 10.97 8.01 -60.44
CA LEU A 89 12.11 8.81 -60.86
C LEU A 89 13.31 7.96 -61.28
N ALA A 90 13.60 6.87 -60.57
CA ALA A 90 14.68 5.94 -60.90
C ALA A 90 14.39 5.20 -62.20
N ALA A 91 13.16 4.74 -62.43
CA ALA A 91 12.74 4.12 -63.69
C ALA A 91 12.85 5.13 -64.85
N PHE A 92 12.42 6.37 -64.63
CA PHE A 92 12.57 7.46 -65.59
C PHE A 92 14.05 7.74 -65.94
N LEU A 93 14.92 7.86 -64.93
CA LEU A 93 16.36 8.13 -65.11
C LEU A 93 17.10 6.94 -65.76
N LEU A 94 16.76 5.69 -65.40
CA LEU A 94 17.34 4.49 -66.00
C LEU A 94 16.98 4.37 -67.49
N GLN A 95 15.74 4.73 -67.84
CA GLN A 95 15.26 4.74 -69.22
C GLN A 95 15.89 5.90 -70.02
N TYR A 96 15.99 7.09 -69.43
CA TYR A 96 16.70 8.24 -70.02
C TYR A 96 18.18 7.92 -70.30
N HIS A 97 18.84 7.22 -69.37
CA HIS A 97 20.23 6.77 -69.57
C HIS A 97 20.36 5.70 -70.66
N ARG A 98 19.46 4.69 -70.70
CA ARG A 98 19.40 3.69 -71.79
C ARG A 98 19.18 4.32 -73.16
N MET A 99 18.44 5.43 -73.22
CA MET A 99 18.16 6.17 -74.44
C MET A 99 19.39 6.92 -74.95
N HIS A 100 20.16 7.59 -74.09
CA HIS A 100 21.44 8.22 -74.46
C HIS A 100 22.56 7.21 -74.76
N ALA A 101 22.39 5.94 -74.36
CA ALA A 101 23.27 4.84 -74.75
C ALA A 101 22.96 4.25 -76.15
N GLY A 102 22.04 4.83 -76.92
CA GLY A 102 21.90 4.59 -78.37
C GLY A 102 21.10 3.35 -78.81
N ALA A 103 20.19 2.83 -78.00
CA ALA A 103 19.56 1.52 -78.23
C ALA A 103 18.14 1.50 -78.85
N VAL A 104 17.59 2.61 -79.39
CA VAL A 104 16.23 2.59 -79.97
C VAL A 104 16.17 3.29 -81.34
N SER A 105 15.84 2.51 -82.38
CA SER A 105 15.58 2.95 -83.77
C SER A 105 14.29 3.78 -83.87
N ALA A 106 14.32 4.85 -84.67
CA ALA A 106 13.34 5.94 -84.69
C ALA A 106 12.14 5.77 -85.66
N GLU A 107 11.97 4.63 -86.36
CA GLU A 107 10.97 4.54 -87.45
C GLU A 107 9.54 4.14 -87.05
N ASN A 108 9.29 3.53 -85.88
CA ASN A 108 7.94 3.08 -85.44
C ASN A 108 7.38 3.83 -84.20
N VAL A 109 7.97 4.98 -83.86
CA VAL A 109 7.75 5.61 -82.56
C VAL A 109 6.35 6.23 -82.43
N GLY A 110 5.78 6.78 -83.50
CA GLY A 110 4.46 7.45 -83.48
C GLY A 110 3.27 6.50 -83.26
N GLU A 111 3.27 5.33 -83.92
CA GLU A 111 2.21 4.32 -83.75
C GLU A 111 2.29 3.64 -82.38
N SER A 112 3.51 3.26 -81.94
CA SER A 112 3.74 2.65 -80.63
C SER A 112 3.35 3.58 -79.46
N VAL A 113 3.60 4.89 -79.58
CA VAL A 113 3.18 5.90 -78.60
C VAL A 113 1.67 5.99 -78.49
N ARG A 114 0.95 5.98 -79.63
CA ARG A 114 -0.52 6.00 -79.65
C ARG A 114 -1.10 4.76 -78.96
N ASP A 115 -0.52 3.58 -79.18
CA ASP A 115 -0.93 2.34 -78.52
C ASP A 115 -0.68 2.40 -77.00
N PHE A 116 0.47 2.91 -76.57
CA PHE A 116 0.78 3.11 -75.15
C PHE A 116 -0.17 4.09 -74.45
N TRP A 117 -0.55 5.19 -75.11
CA TRP A 117 -1.55 6.13 -74.59
C TRP A 117 -2.95 5.53 -74.55
N THR A 118 -3.31 4.71 -75.54
CA THR A 118 -4.60 3.99 -75.57
C THR A 118 -4.71 3.04 -74.38
N VAL A 119 -3.63 2.34 -74.03
CA VAL A 119 -3.55 1.51 -72.82
C VAL A 119 -3.70 2.35 -71.55
N ASN A 120 -3.00 3.49 -71.42
CA ASN A 120 -3.13 4.37 -70.26
C ASN A 120 -4.55 4.94 -70.11
N LEU A 121 -5.20 5.29 -71.23
CA LEU A 121 -6.59 5.79 -71.25
C LEU A 121 -7.57 4.70 -70.82
N GLY A 122 -7.34 3.45 -71.25
CA GLY A 122 -8.10 2.28 -70.80
C GLY A 122 -7.93 2.02 -69.30
N ILE A 123 -6.69 2.08 -68.78
CA ILE A 123 -6.40 1.96 -67.34
C ILE A 123 -7.12 3.06 -66.55
N PHE A 124 -7.05 4.31 -67.01
CA PHE A 124 -7.73 5.44 -66.38
C PHE A 124 -9.24 5.21 -66.33
N ALA A 125 -9.86 4.83 -67.45
CA ALA A 125 -11.30 4.60 -67.53
C ALA A 125 -11.75 3.46 -66.59
N VAL A 126 -11.04 2.33 -66.58
CA VAL A 126 -11.34 1.19 -65.71
C VAL A 126 -11.15 1.57 -64.24
N GLN A 127 -10.04 2.22 -63.87
CA GLN A 127 -9.78 2.61 -62.50
C GLN A 127 -10.81 3.62 -61.99
N ALA A 128 -11.15 4.64 -62.79
CA ALA A 128 -12.14 5.65 -62.45
C ALA A 128 -13.53 5.01 -62.25
N ALA A 129 -13.93 4.08 -63.11
CA ALA A 129 -15.18 3.35 -62.97
C ALA A 129 -15.21 2.48 -61.70
N LEU A 130 -14.14 1.74 -61.41
CA LEU A 130 -14.03 0.92 -60.20
C LEU A 130 -14.12 1.78 -58.93
N VAL A 131 -13.44 2.93 -58.90
CA VAL A 131 -13.53 3.86 -57.76
C VAL A 131 -14.94 4.43 -57.62
N GLY A 132 -15.54 4.87 -58.74
CA GLY A 132 -16.87 5.48 -58.76
C GLY A 132 -18.02 4.54 -58.38
N VAL A 133 -17.85 3.23 -58.56
CA VAL A 133 -18.90 2.23 -58.24
C VAL A 133 -18.64 1.54 -56.91
N VAL A 134 -17.43 1.03 -56.68
CA VAL A 134 -17.17 0.11 -55.55
C VAL A 134 -17.19 0.85 -54.21
N PHE A 135 -16.59 2.04 -54.12
CA PHE A 135 -16.52 2.77 -52.85
C PHE A 135 -17.89 3.24 -52.35
N PRO A 136 -18.73 3.91 -53.16
CA PRO A 136 -20.06 4.32 -52.72
C PRO A 136 -20.95 3.14 -52.29
N LEU A 137 -20.94 2.04 -53.06
CA LEU A 137 -21.71 0.85 -52.75
C LEU A 137 -21.30 0.25 -51.39
N VAL A 138 -20.00 0.08 -51.17
CA VAL A 138 -19.49 -0.51 -49.94
C VAL A 138 -19.75 0.38 -48.72
N ILE A 139 -19.59 1.69 -48.85
CA ILE A 139 -19.91 2.65 -47.77
C ILE A 139 -21.40 2.58 -47.40
N ALA A 140 -22.29 2.58 -48.40
CA ALA A 140 -23.72 2.45 -48.18
C ALA A 140 -24.10 1.14 -47.46
N PHE A 141 -23.51 0.02 -47.89
CA PHE A 141 -23.82 -1.30 -47.34
C PHE A 141 -23.32 -1.47 -45.89
N VAL A 142 -22.11 -1.01 -45.58
CA VAL A 142 -21.55 -1.04 -44.22
C VAL A 142 -22.30 -0.09 -43.29
N GLY A 143 -22.74 1.06 -43.80
CA GLY A 143 -23.57 2.01 -43.08
C GLY A 143 -24.93 1.43 -42.69
N LEU A 144 -25.65 0.83 -43.65
CA LEU A 144 -26.97 0.22 -43.41
C LEU A 144 -26.90 -0.97 -42.45
N LEU A 145 -25.91 -1.86 -42.57
CA LEU A 145 -25.83 -3.08 -41.76
C LEU A 145 -25.46 -2.85 -40.29
N ASN A 146 -24.89 -1.70 -39.96
CA ASN A 146 -24.56 -1.36 -38.59
C ASN A 146 -25.45 -0.23 -38.03
N GLN A 147 -26.42 0.26 -38.79
CA GLN A 147 -27.34 1.29 -38.35
C GLN A 147 -28.15 0.79 -37.14
N GLY A 148 -28.19 1.61 -36.08
CA GLY A 148 -28.91 1.31 -34.83
C GLY A 148 -28.07 0.69 -33.71
N ARG A 149 -26.86 0.17 -33.99
CA ARG A 149 -26.01 -0.43 -32.95
C ARG A 149 -25.12 0.59 -32.25
N ALA A 150 -25.00 0.50 -30.93
CA ALA A 150 -24.09 1.31 -30.14
C ALA A 150 -22.62 1.11 -30.55
N SER A 151 -22.24 -0.11 -30.95
CA SER A 151 -20.89 -0.43 -31.42
C SER A 151 -20.54 -0.01 -32.86
N PHE A 152 -21.37 0.81 -33.50
CA PHE A 152 -21.18 1.26 -34.88
C PHE A 152 -19.81 1.93 -35.08
N ALA A 153 -19.44 2.84 -34.18
CA ALA A 153 -18.24 3.66 -34.32
C ALA A 153 -16.95 2.84 -34.26
N SER A 154 -16.80 1.93 -33.27
CA SER A 154 -15.63 1.06 -33.22
C SER A 154 -15.58 0.09 -34.39
N ARG A 155 -16.72 -0.52 -34.74
CA ARG A 155 -16.80 -1.48 -35.85
C ARG A 155 -16.45 -0.82 -37.17
N LEU A 156 -16.92 0.40 -37.41
CA LEU A 156 -16.60 1.17 -38.60
C LEU A 156 -15.10 1.50 -38.65
N THR A 157 -14.51 1.91 -37.53
CA THR A 157 -13.07 2.23 -37.44
C THR A 157 -12.21 0.98 -37.70
N VAL A 158 -12.53 -0.13 -37.05
CA VAL A 158 -11.88 -1.44 -37.24
C VAL A 158 -12.03 -1.90 -38.69
N TYR A 159 -13.20 -1.70 -39.28
CA TYR A 159 -13.47 -2.01 -40.68
C TYR A 159 -12.59 -1.17 -41.63
N ILE A 160 -12.58 0.16 -41.48
CA ILE A 160 -11.80 1.08 -42.33
C ILE A 160 -10.31 0.70 -42.27
N ASP A 161 -9.79 0.43 -41.08
CA ASP A 161 -8.38 0.06 -40.89
C ASP A 161 -8.07 -1.37 -41.37
N SER A 162 -8.99 -2.32 -41.25
CA SER A 162 -8.78 -3.72 -41.66
C SER A 162 -8.93 -3.95 -43.16
N SER A 163 -9.78 -3.18 -43.82
CA SER A 163 -10.07 -3.26 -45.25
C SER A 163 -9.07 -2.49 -46.12
N ALA A 164 -8.19 -1.66 -45.52
CA ALA A 164 -7.27 -0.77 -46.23
C ALA A 164 -7.96 0.25 -47.15
N ALA A 165 -9.25 0.55 -46.89
CA ALA A 165 -10.11 1.37 -47.74
C ALA A 165 -9.46 2.69 -48.17
N LEU A 166 -8.83 3.41 -47.22
CA LEU A 166 -8.18 4.68 -47.48
C LEU A 166 -7.01 4.57 -48.46
N PHE A 167 -6.16 3.54 -48.34
CA PHE A 167 -5.03 3.36 -49.26
C PHE A 167 -5.50 2.94 -50.64
N VAL A 168 -6.45 2.01 -50.73
CA VAL A 168 -7.02 1.59 -52.02
C VAL A 168 -7.64 2.79 -52.73
N GLY A 169 -8.44 3.59 -52.02
CA GLY A 169 -9.12 4.75 -52.59
C GLY A 169 -8.14 5.84 -53.03
N VAL A 170 -7.24 6.27 -52.14
CA VAL A 170 -6.27 7.34 -52.43
C VAL A 170 -5.26 6.92 -53.51
N SER A 171 -4.72 5.69 -53.46
CA SER A 171 -3.80 5.19 -54.49
C SER A 171 -4.48 5.08 -55.87
N SER A 172 -5.75 4.69 -55.89
CA SER A 172 -6.56 4.66 -57.12
C SER A 172 -6.79 6.05 -57.70
N LEU A 173 -7.18 7.01 -56.86
CA LEU A 173 -7.38 8.40 -57.26
C LEU A 173 -6.07 9.05 -57.73
N LEU A 174 -4.96 8.79 -57.03
CA LEU A 174 -3.64 9.30 -57.41
C LEU A 174 -3.18 8.73 -58.75
N LEU A 175 -3.44 7.45 -59.04
CA LEU A 175 -3.17 6.89 -60.36
C LEU A 175 -4.00 7.60 -61.44
N CYS A 176 -5.30 7.84 -61.19
CA CYS A 176 -6.15 8.58 -62.12
C CYS A 176 -5.63 10.01 -62.37
N VAL A 177 -5.29 10.74 -61.30
CA VAL A 177 -4.72 12.09 -61.39
C VAL A 177 -3.38 12.08 -62.10
N SER A 178 -2.52 11.09 -61.82
CA SER A 178 -1.21 10.95 -62.46
C SER A 178 -1.36 10.74 -63.96
N ILE A 179 -2.22 9.81 -64.40
CA ILE A 179 -2.48 9.60 -65.83
C ILE A 179 -3.11 10.86 -66.45
N ALA A 180 -4.07 11.50 -65.79
CA ALA A 180 -4.68 12.74 -66.28
C ALA A 180 -3.68 13.89 -66.48
N LEU A 181 -2.67 14.01 -65.61
CA LEU A 181 -1.57 14.98 -65.74
C LEU A 181 -0.55 14.58 -66.83
N GLN A 182 -0.43 13.29 -67.13
CA GLN A 182 0.44 12.79 -68.20
C GLN A 182 -0.14 13.06 -69.60
N LEU A 183 -1.47 13.03 -69.76
CA LEU A 183 -2.16 13.16 -71.06
C LEU A 183 -1.80 14.44 -71.85
N PRO A 184 -1.76 15.66 -71.25
CA PRO A 184 -1.40 16.89 -71.98
C PRO A 184 0.08 16.97 -72.35
N LEU A 185 0.93 16.16 -71.71
CA LEU A 185 2.37 16.13 -71.92
C LEU A 185 2.79 15.01 -72.89
N GLY A 186 1.83 14.31 -73.50
CA GLY A 186 2.08 13.11 -74.28
C GLY A 186 3.04 13.28 -75.45
N ASP A 187 2.99 14.44 -76.11
CA ASP A 187 3.88 14.81 -77.22
C ASP A 187 5.33 15.03 -76.76
N SER A 188 5.53 15.45 -75.50
CA SER A 188 6.86 15.66 -74.90
C SER A 188 7.50 14.37 -74.37
N PHE A 189 6.72 13.29 -74.22
CA PHE A 189 7.15 12.02 -73.64
C PHE A 189 7.19 10.85 -74.63
N VAL A 190 7.12 11.13 -75.93
CA VAL A 190 7.14 10.16 -77.05
C VAL A 190 8.19 9.04 -76.83
N HIS A 191 9.39 9.37 -76.38
CA HIS A 191 10.48 8.40 -76.19
C HIS A 191 10.48 7.64 -74.85
N VAL A 192 9.65 8.03 -73.87
CA VAL A 192 9.55 7.40 -72.53
C VAL A 192 8.17 6.76 -72.31
N SER A 193 7.25 6.94 -73.27
CA SER A 193 5.86 6.45 -73.26
C SER A 193 5.71 4.99 -72.81
N GLY A 194 6.50 4.06 -73.37
CA GLY A 194 6.44 2.64 -73.00
C GLY A 194 6.83 2.35 -71.54
N ALA A 195 7.80 3.07 -70.98
CA ALA A 195 8.20 2.90 -69.58
C ALA A 195 7.17 3.49 -68.61
N VAL A 196 6.59 4.64 -68.96
CA VAL A 196 5.49 5.26 -68.21
C VAL A 196 4.27 4.34 -68.21
N THR A 197 3.91 3.78 -69.37
CA THR A 197 2.80 2.81 -69.48
C THR A 197 3.07 1.55 -68.67
N ALA A 198 4.27 0.97 -68.74
CA ALA A 198 4.62 -0.21 -67.93
C ALA A 198 4.49 0.05 -66.41
N LEU A 199 4.89 1.24 -65.96
CA LEU A 199 4.77 1.65 -64.57
C LEU A 199 3.32 1.91 -64.15
N ASN A 200 2.52 2.52 -65.02
CA ASN A 200 1.08 2.69 -64.81
C ASN A 200 0.35 1.34 -64.75
N VAL A 201 0.73 0.38 -65.61
CA VAL A 201 0.21 -1.01 -65.57
C VAL A 201 0.58 -1.70 -64.26
N LEU A 202 1.82 -1.54 -63.79
CA LEU A 202 2.26 -2.10 -62.52
C LEU A 202 1.49 -1.49 -61.34
N TRP A 203 1.34 -0.16 -61.32
CA TRP A 203 0.57 0.54 -60.29
C TRP A 203 -0.91 0.14 -60.32
N PHE A 204 -1.51 0.07 -61.51
CA PHE A 204 -2.87 -0.43 -61.70
C PHE A 204 -3.03 -1.86 -61.17
N SER A 205 -2.08 -2.75 -61.45
CA SER A 205 -2.11 -4.14 -60.95
C SER A 205 -2.08 -4.21 -59.43
N VAL A 206 -1.25 -3.37 -58.79
CA VAL A 206 -1.24 -3.22 -57.32
C VAL A 206 -2.59 -2.71 -56.81
N ASN A 207 -3.18 -1.71 -57.46
CA ASN A 207 -4.48 -1.17 -57.09
C ASN A 207 -5.62 -2.19 -57.28
N ALA A 208 -5.59 -3.00 -58.34
CA ALA A 208 -6.57 -4.06 -58.59
C ALA A 208 -6.50 -5.18 -57.54
N LEU A 209 -5.30 -5.63 -57.18
CA LEU A 209 -5.10 -6.59 -56.09
C LEU A 209 -5.57 -6.01 -54.75
N ALA A 210 -5.25 -4.75 -54.47
CA ALA A 210 -5.67 -4.07 -53.25
C ALA A 210 -7.20 -3.89 -53.19
N LEU A 211 -7.84 -3.60 -54.33
CA LEU A 211 -9.31 -3.53 -54.45
C LEU A 211 -9.97 -4.90 -54.26
N CYS A 212 -9.41 -5.97 -54.82
CA CYS A 212 -9.87 -7.34 -54.58
C CYS A 212 -9.79 -7.70 -53.09
N TYR A 213 -8.66 -7.40 -52.45
CA TYR A 213 -8.50 -7.57 -51.00
C TYR A 213 -9.54 -6.76 -50.21
N PHE A 214 -9.76 -5.49 -50.58
CA PHE A 214 -10.77 -4.62 -49.97
C PHE A 214 -12.16 -5.26 -50.01
N VAL A 215 -12.63 -5.68 -51.18
CA VAL A 215 -13.97 -6.28 -51.36
C VAL A 215 -14.11 -7.60 -50.59
N LEU A 216 -13.12 -8.51 -50.68
CA LEU A 216 -13.14 -9.77 -49.94
C LEU A 216 -13.14 -9.56 -48.42
N ARG A 217 -12.43 -8.53 -47.96
CA ARG A 217 -12.39 -8.16 -46.53
C ARG A 217 -13.72 -7.56 -46.09
N THR A 218 -14.37 -6.74 -46.93
CA THR A 218 -15.73 -6.24 -46.68
C THR A 218 -16.71 -7.39 -46.51
N ILE A 219 -16.79 -8.33 -47.45
CA ILE A 219 -17.68 -9.50 -47.35
C ILE A 219 -17.42 -10.30 -46.07
N SER A 220 -16.14 -10.51 -45.72
CA SER A 220 -15.77 -11.21 -44.50
C SER A 220 -16.17 -10.46 -43.22
N PHE A 221 -16.16 -9.13 -43.23
CA PHE A 221 -16.57 -8.32 -42.10
C PHE A 221 -18.10 -8.32 -41.89
N LEU A 222 -18.87 -8.50 -42.96
CA LEU A 222 -20.33 -8.58 -42.90
C LEU A 222 -20.84 -9.88 -42.27
N HIS A 223 -20.06 -10.96 -42.30
CA HIS A 223 -20.49 -12.24 -41.77
C HIS A 223 -20.16 -12.36 -40.27
N PRO A 224 -21.14 -12.58 -39.36
CA PRO A 224 -20.92 -12.57 -37.91
C PRO A 224 -19.80 -13.51 -37.44
N SER A 225 -19.75 -14.73 -37.98
CA SER A 225 -18.74 -15.74 -37.65
C SER A 225 -17.31 -15.35 -38.03
N LYS A 226 -17.13 -14.50 -39.04
CA LYS A 226 -15.82 -14.02 -39.49
C LYS A 226 -15.44 -12.67 -38.87
N ARG A 227 -16.40 -11.94 -38.30
CA ARG A 227 -16.18 -10.62 -37.69
C ARG A 227 -15.37 -10.70 -36.39
N ALA A 228 -15.65 -11.65 -35.51
CA ALA A 228 -14.94 -11.79 -34.24
C ALA A 228 -13.43 -12.04 -34.41
N PRO A 229 -12.96 -12.94 -35.30
CA PRO A 229 -11.53 -13.06 -35.62
C PRO A 229 -10.90 -11.77 -36.17
N ILE A 230 -11.62 -11.01 -36.99
CA ILE A 230 -11.12 -9.73 -37.53
C ILE A 230 -10.92 -8.72 -36.40
N MET A 231 -11.88 -8.64 -35.46
CA MET A 231 -11.78 -7.77 -34.29
C MET A 231 -10.61 -8.17 -33.38
N ARG A 232 -10.47 -9.46 -33.05
CA ARG A 232 -9.35 -9.97 -32.22
C ARG A 232 -7.99 -9.68 -32.87
N ALA A 233 -7.86 -9.90 -34.18
CA ALA A 233 -6.65 -9.54 -34.92
C ALA A 233 -6.35 -8.04 -34.90
N TYR A 234 -7.38 -7.19 -35.00
CA TYR A 234 -7.20 -5.74 -34.88
C TYR A 234 -6.71 -5.33 -33.50
N VAL A 235 -7.35 -5.85 -32.44
CA VAL A 235 -6.96 -5.59 -31.05
C VAL A 235 -5.53 -6.06 -30.80
N ALA A 236 -5.18 -7.28 -31.20
CA ALA A 236 -3.86 -7.86 -30.97
C ALA A 236 -2.72 -7.06 -31.61
N ASN A 237 -2.94 -6.53 -32.83
CA ASN A 237 -1.86 -5.91 -33.61
C ASN A 237 -1.82 -4.38 -33.50
N GLU A 238 -2.94 -3.70 -33.20
CA GLU A 238 -3.01 -2.23 -33.20
C GLU A 238 -3.25 -1.63 -31.82
N ILE A 239 -4.25 -2.14 -31.08
CA ILE A 239 -4.67 -1.53 -29.81
C ILE A 239 -3.77 -2.02 -28.68
N TRP A 240 -3.67 -3.34 -28.51
CA TRP A 240 -2.93 -3.94 -27.41
C TRP A 240 -1.46 -3.48 -27.33
N PRO A 241 -0.68 -3.40 -28.42
CA PRO A 241 0.70 -2.90 -28.33
C PRO A 241 0.79 -1.44 -27.85
N ARG A 242 -0.20 -0.60 -28.17
CA ARG A 242 -0.23 0.80 -27.76
C ARG A 242 -0.62 0.91 -26.28
N GLU A 243 -1.67 0.23 -25.87
CA GLU A 243 -2.14 0.18 -24.48
C GLU A 243 -1.06 -0.43 -23.55
N LEU A 244 -0.45 -1.54 -23.96
CA LEU A 244 0.67 -2.16 -23.25
C LEU A 244 1.87 -1.22 -23.15
N THR A 245 2.17 -0.43 -24.19
CA THR A 245 3.23 0.59 -24.14
C THR A 245 2.92 1.62 -23.06
N ILE A 246 1.68 2.08 -22.94
CA ILE A 246 1.26 3.05 -21.92
C ILE A 246 1.37 2.45 -20.52
N ALA A 247 0.83 1.24 -20.32
CA ALA A 247 0.84 0.55 -19.04
C ALA A 247 2.26 0.25 -18.55
N ILE A 248 3.13 -0.31 -19.40
CA ILE A 248 4.54 -0.57 -19.06
C ILE A 248 5.29 0.74 -18.82
N THR A 249 5.00 1.81 -19.57
CA THR A 249 5.64 3.12 -19.33
C THR A 249 5.32 3.65 -17.93
N ALA A 250 4.05 3.56 -17.51
CA ALA A 250 3.62 3.97 -16.19
C ALA A 250 4.24 3.10 -15.08
N ASP A 251 4.24 1.78 -15.27
CA ASP A 251 4.84 0.82 -14.34
C ASP A 251 6.34 1.08 -14.13
N GLN A 252 7.12 1.15 -15.22
CA GLN A 252 8.56 1.39 -15.19
C GLN A 252 8.93 2.75 -14.56
N TRP A 253 8.07 3.77 -14.73
CA TRP A 253 8.27 5.06 -14.08
C TRP A 253 7.89 5.02 -12.59
N SER A 254 6.77 4.39 -12.25
CA SER A 254 6.31 4.31 -10.86
C SER A 254 7.21 3.44 -9.98
N GLY A 255 7.86 2.42 -10.56
CA GLY A 255 8.82 1.54 -9.93
C GLY A 255 10.27 1.93 -10.20
N VAL A 256 10.56 3.17 -10.60
CA VAL A 256 11.91 3.58 -11.04
C VAL A 256 13.01 3.30 -10.00
N THR A 257 12.70 3.40 -8.70
CA THR A 257 13.60 3.08 -7.60
C THR A 257 13.69 1.58 -7.35
N LYS A 258 12.54 0.89 -7.26
CA LYS A 258 12.47 -0.58 -7.09
C LYS A 258 13.17 -1.35 -8.21
N LEU A 259 13.09 -0.85 -9.44
CA LEU A 259 13.73 -1.42 -10.63
C LEU A 259 15.18 -0.94 -10.83
N ASN A 260 15.73 -0.19 -9.87
CA ASN A 260 17.11 0.33 -9.88
C ASN A 260 17.45 1.16 -11.12
N HIS A 261 16.46 1.86 -11.70
CA HIS A 261 16.69 2.83 -12.78
C HIS A 261 17.23 4.15 -12.22
N LEU A 262 16.77 4.55 -11.01
CA LEU A 262 17.27 5.68 -10.23
C LEU A 262 17.52 5.25 -8.77
N PRO A 263 18.53 5.81 -8.09
CA PRO A 263 18.75 5.59 -6.65
C PRO A 263 17.65 6.28 -5.82
N ALA A 264 17.33 5.73 -4.63
CA ALA A 264 16.27 6.24 -3.76
C ALA A 264 16.78 7.04 -2.55
N GLY A 265 17.96 6.72 -2.00
CA GLY A 265 18.43 7.24 -0.71
C GLY A 265 18.01 6.35 0.47
N ASP A 266 17.88 6.94 1.67
CA ASP A 266 17.43 6.26 2.90
C ASP A 266 15.91 6.01 2.90
N ASP A 267 15.45 5.14 3.81
CA ASP A 267 14.13 4.50 3.92
C ASP A 267 12.93 5.20 3.23
N LEU A 268 12.02 4.38 2.69
CA LEU A 268 10.76 4.83 2.07
C LEU A 268 9.76 5.46 3.07
N ASP A 269 10.09 5.49 4.37
CA ASP A 269 9.31 6.20 5.38
C ASP A 269 9.35 7.71 5.08
N PRO A 270 8.21 8.37 4.84
CA PRO A 270 8.11 9.83 4.67
C PRO A 270 8.82 10.66 5.72
N PHE A 271 8.89 10.14 6.95
CA PHE A 271 9.21 10.89 8.17
C PHE A 271 10.59 10.56 8.72
N ALA A 272 11.25 9.50 8.24
CA ALA A 272 12.60 9.21 8.71
C ALA A 272 13.57 10.35 8.34
N PRO A 273 14.62 10.60 9.12
CA PRO A 273 15.68 11.53 8.75
C PRO A 273 16.51 10.93 7.60
N GLY A 274 16.93 11.75 6.63
CA GLY A 274 17.82 11.33 5.54
C GLY A 274 17.52 11.95 4.17
N PRO A 275 18.45 11.79 3.20
CA PRO A 275 18.29 12.30 1.84
C PRO A 275 17.56 11.31 0.93
N ARG A 276 16.57 11.80 0.17
CA ARG A 276 15.67 10.97 -0.64
C ARG A 276 15.42 11.54 -2.03
N ALA A 277 15.34 10.66 -3.01
CA ALA A 277 14.97 10.99 -4.37
C ALA A 277 13.70 10.25 -4.81
N THR A 278 12.69 11.01 -5.24
CA THR A 278 11.37 10.49 -5.60
C THR A 278 10.89 11.05 -6.94
N VAL A 279 10.11 10.25 -7.66
CA VAL A 279 9.41 10.64 -8.89
C VAL A 279 7.91 10.83 -8.68
N ARG A 280 7.45 10.79 -7.43
CA ARG A 280 6.05 10.94 -7.05
C ARG A 280 5.83 12.30 -6.41
N TYR A 281 4.87 13.03 -6.94
CA TYR A 281 4.39 14.27 -6.34
C TYR A 281 3.14 13.96 -5.51
N PHE A 282 3.21 14.14 -4.20
CA PHE A 282 2.05 14.15 -3.32
C PHE A 282 1.72 15.60 -2.98
N GLY A 283 0.47 16.03 -3.21
CA GLY A 283 0.06 17.42 -2.93
C GLY A 283 0.13 17.81 -1.45
N LEU A 284 0.24 16.83 -0.55
CA LEU A 284 0.47 17.04 0.89
C LEU A 284 1.96 17.25 1.24
N TRP A 285 2.88 17.05 0.28
CA TRP A 285 4.32 17.01 0.49
C TRP A 285 4.99 18.14 -0.29
N GLU A 286 4.89 19.37 0.22
CA GLU A 286 5.52 20.55 -0.37
C GLU A 286 6.90 20.85 0.23
N LYS A 287 7.82 19.87 0.21
CA LYS A 287 9.22 20.14 0.57
C LYS A 287 10.06 20.43 -0.67
N GLY A 288 10.82 21.54 -0.62
CA GLY A 288 11.77 21.94 -1.66
C GLY A 288 11.24 22.94 -2.71
N GLU A 289 12.14 23.83 -3.14
CA GLU A 289 11.87 24.87 -4.14
C GLU A 289 11.96 24.31 -5.58
N PRO A 290 11.19 24.83 -6.54
CA PRO A 290 11.38 24.51 -7.95
C PRO A 290 12.78 24.97 -8.41
N ARG A 291 13.66 24.02 -8.74
CA ARG A 291 15.06 24.30 -9.16
C ARG A 291 15.24 24.24 -10.67
N VAL A 292 14.36 23.55 -11.39
CA VAL A 292 14.42 23.40 -12.85
C VAL A 292 13.03 23.51 -13.45
N GLU A 293 12.86 24.47 -14.35
CA GLU A 293 11.60 24.70 -15.06
C GLU A 293 11.79 24.75 -16.58
N ARG A 294 10.71 24.46 -17.31
CA ARG A 294 10.65 24.54 -18.77
C ARG A 294 9.28 25.00 -19.23
N PHE A 295 9.26 26.08 -20.00
CA PHE A 295 8.07 26.54 -20.70
C PHE A 295 7.75 25.67 -21.91
N LEU A 296 6.48 25.24 -22.03
CA LEU A 296 5.94 24.49 -23.16
C LEU A 296 4.88 25.33 -23.89
N PRO A 297 5.15 25.80 -25.13
CA PRO A 297 4.30 26.79 -25.82
C PRO A 297 2.96 26.23 -26.31
N ARG A 298 2.77 24.92 -26.27
CA ARG A 298 1.55 24.22 -26.69
C ARG A 298 1.40 22.95 -25.86
N LYS A 299 0.24 22.30 -25.99
CA LYS A 299 0.01 20.98 -25.39
C LYS A 299 1.01 19.96 -25.96
N MET A 300 1.87 19.44 -25.09
CA MET A 300 2.92 18.47 -25.44
C MET A 300 2.89 17.29 -24.46
N LYS A 301 3.05 16.09 -24.99
CA LYS A 301 3.12 14.84 -24.24
C LYS A 301 4.57 14.52 -23.88
N LEU A 302 4.83 14.10 -22.64
CA LEU A 302 6.14 13.54 -22.25
C LEU A 302 6.25 12.11 -22.79
N VAL A 303 7.12 11.87 -23.77
CA VAL A 303 7.19 10.58 -24.50
C VAL A 303 8.35 9.71 -24.05
N ASP A 304 9.44 10.29 -23.55
CA ASP A 304 10.64 9.54 -23.18
C ASP A 304 11.43 10.27 -22.10
N VAL A 305 12.09 9.49 -21.24
CA VAL A 305 12.99 9.97 -20.18
C VAL A 305 14.32 9.22 -20.27
N ARG A 306 15.42 9.98 -20.24
CA ARG A 306 16.78 9.43 -20.36
C ARG A 306 17.33 9.11 -18.97
N PHE A 307 17.10 7.89 -18.50
CA PHE A 307 17.63 7.42 -17.21
C PHE A 307 19.15 7.53 -17.12
N GLY A 308 19.87 7.23 -18.21
CA GLY A 308 21.33 7.37 -18.24
C GLY A 308 21.84 8.79 -17.94
N VAL A 309 21.07 9.83 -18.27
CA VAL A 309 21.41 11.24 -17.96
C VAL A 309 20.96 11.63 -16.56
N LEU A 310 19.82 11.10 -16.13
CA LEU A 310 19.19 11.49 -14.86
C LEU A 310 19.84 10.82 -13.65
N ARG A 311 20.24 9.54 -13.76
CA ARG A 311 20.86 8.77 -12.67
C ARG A 311 22.10 9.45 -12.07
N PRO A 312 23.11 9.88 -12.87
CA PRO A 312 24.26 10.59 -12.32
C PRO A 312 23.91 11.89 -11.57
N VAL A 313 22.82 12.56 -11.97
CA VAL A 313 22.35 13.77 -11.29
C VAL A 313 21.76 13.44 -9.92
N VAL A 314 20.99 12.35 -9.83
CA VAL A 314 20.41 11.91 -8.55
C VAL A 314 21.51 11.38 -7.63
N ASP A 315 22.47 10.61 -8.14
CA ASP A 315 23.62 10.10 -7.37
C ASP A 315 24.47 11.27 -6.79
N ASP A 316 24.78 12.28 -7.62
CA ASP A 316 25.52 13.46 -7.18
C ASP A 316 24.74 14.27 -6.13
N TRP A 317 23.42 14.39 -6.32
CA TRP A 317 22.55 15.09 -5.38
C TRP A 317 22.44 14.35 -4.04
N LEU A 318 22.21 13.04 -4.04
CA LEU A 318 22.16 12.22 -2.80
C LEU A 318 23.46 12.37 -2.02
N SER A 319 24.60 12.27 -2.70
CA SER A 319 25.92 12.47 -2.08
C SER A 319 26.08 13.87 -1.49
N HIS A 320 25.46 14.90 -2.09
CA HIS A 320 25.52 16.26 -1.58
C HIS A 320 24.59 16.47 -0.38
N ALA A 321 23.39 15.89 -0.42
CA ALA A 321 22.43 15.96 0.66
C ALA A 321 22.90 15.17 1.90
N GLN A 322 23.57 14.02 1.73
CA GLN A 322 24.24 13.31 2.84
C GLN A 322 25.33 14.17 3.52
N GLN A 323 26.06 14.97 2.74
CA GLN A 323 27.10 15.85 3.25
C GLN A 323 26.57 17.13 3.91
N ALA A 324 25.32 17.50 3.64
CA ALA A 324 24.72 18.72 4.18
C ALA A 324 24.46 18.60 5.69
N GLY A 325 24.12 17.40 6.19
CA GLY A 325 23.95 17.10 7.62
C GLY A 325 22.79 17.83 8.30
N GLY A 326 22.05 17.15 9.18
CA GLY A 326 20.97 17.75 9.95
C GLY A 326 19.87 16.75 10.32
N GLU A 327 19.02 17.12 11.29
CA GLU A 327 17.82 16.35 11.66
C GLU A 327 16.69 16.47 10.62
N GLU A 328 16.82 17.37 9.64
CA GLU A 328 15.81 17.59 8.60
C GLU A 328 15.93 16.63 7.41
N ALA A 329 14.80 16.07 6.96
CA ALA A 329 14.73 15.29 5.73
C ALA A 329 15.05 16.16 4.49
N HIS A 330 15.91 15.65 3.61
CA HIS A 330 16.27 16.31 2.35
C HIS A 330 15.64 15.60 1.16
N ASP A 331 14.92 16.32 0.29
CA ASP A 331 14.15 15.73 -0.80
C ASP A 331 14.53 16.28 -2.18
N LEU A 332 14.60 15.39 -3.17
CA LEU A 332 14.63 15.67 -4.60
C LEU A 332 13.40 15.04 -5.26
N VAL A 333 12.48 15.88 -5.74
CA VAL A 333 11.22 15.44 -6.34
C VAL A 333 11.19 15.75 -7.83
N ILE A 334 10.92 14.73 -8.64
CA ILE A 334 10.68 14.85 -10.08
C ILE A 334 9.18 14.68 -10.33
N PRO A 335 8.40 15.77 -10.49
CA PRO A 335 6.94 15.69 -10.44
C PRO A 335 6.29 15.27 -11.77
N LEU A 336 7.05 15.26 -12.87
CA LEU A 336 6.52 14.90 -14.19
C LEU A 336 6.32 13.40 -14.35
N GLN A 337 5.26 13.04 -15.05
CA GLN A 337 4.86 11.67 -15.36
C GLN A 337 4.86 11.44 -16.87
N PRO A 338 5.63 10.45 -17.36
CA PRO A 338 5.59 10.05 -18.76
C PRO A 338 4.17 9.63 -19.19
N GLY A 339 3.78 10.01 -20.41
CA GLY A 339 2.45 9.73 -20.94
C GLY A 339 1.40 10.82 -20.67
N ASN A 340 1.63 11.76 -19.75
CA ASN A 340 0.73 12.88 -19.51
C ASN A 340 0.97 14.04 -20.49
N ASP A 341 -0.08 14.84 -20.70
CA ASP A 341 -0.02 16.07 -21.47
C ASP A 341 0.31 17.27 -20.57
N TYR A 342 1.20 18.14 -21.06
CA TYR A 342 1.70 19.31 -20.34
C TYR A 342 1.63 20.57 -21.22
N ASN A 343 1.38 21.72 -20.62
CA ASN A 343 1.36 23.04 -21.26
C ASN A 343 1.85 24.13 -20.29
N GLY A 344 2.32 25.26 -20.81
CA GLY A 344 2.80 26.37 -19.97
C GLY A 344 4.09 26.05 -19.22
N ASP A 345 4.31 26.70 -18.07
CA ASP A 345 5.48 26.48 -17.22
C ASP A 345 5.36 25.18 -16.43
N GLN A 346 6.36 24.32 -16.58
CA GLN A 346 6.40 23.00 -15.96
C GLN A 346 7.67 22.83 -15.15
N VAL A 347 7.51 22.48 -13.87
CA VAL A 347 8.61 22.16 -12.97
C VAL A 347 9.11 20.76 -13.30
N LEU A 348 10.39 20.65 -13.66
CA LEU A 348 11.05 19.39 -13.97
C LEU A 348 11.66 18.73 -12.72
N ALA A 349 12.10 19.53 -11.74
CA ALA A 349 12.66 19.06 -10.48
C ALA A 349 12.48 20.11 -9.36
N ARG A 350 12.09 19.64 -8.17
CA ARG A 350 12.09 20.39 -6.92
C ARG A 350 13.15 19.82 -5.99
N SER A 351 13.86 20.67 -5.25
CA SER A 351 14.84 20.17 -4.28
C SER A 351 15.05 21.11 -3.09
N THR A 352 15.24 20.52 -1.91
CA THR A 352 15.64 21.22 -0.68
C THR A 352 17.06 21.77 -0.79
N VAL A 353 17.99 20.98 -1.33
CA VAL A 353 19.40 21.35 -1.54
C VAL A 353 19.61 21.89 -2.98
N PRO A 354 20.43 22.93 -3.20
CA PRO A 354 20.63 23.51 -4.53
C PRO A 354 21.25 22.52 -5.54
N LEU A 355 20.73 22.55 -6.78
CA LEU A 355 21.29 21.80 -7.90
C LEU A 355 22.37 22.60 -8.66
N SER A 356 23.47 21.94 -9.00
CA SER A 356 24.55 22.55 -9.78
C SER A 356 24.09 22.96 -11.20
N PHE A 357 24.88 23.77 -11.89
CA PHE A 357 24.57 24.16 -13.28
C PHE A 357 24.54 22.97 -14.24
N VAL A 358 25.48 22.03 -14.09
CA VAL A 358 25.53 20.79 -14.89
C VAL A 358 24.30 19.94 -14.61
N ALA A 359 23.94 19.76 -13.32
CA ALA A 359 22.74 19.04 -12.90
C ALA A 359 21.46 19.66 -13.48
N ARG A 360 21.27 20.98 -13.37
CA ARG A 360 20.10 21.69 -13.91
C ARG A 360 19.99 21.52 -15.44
N THR A 361 21.11 21.58 -16.15
CA THR A 361 21.14 21.41 -17.60
C THR A 361 20.87 19.95 -18.01
N ALA A 362 21.40 18.98 -17.27
CA ALA A 362 21.17 17.56 -17.48
C ALA A 362 19.69 17.19 -17.28
N VAL A 363 19.06 17.70 -16.21
CA VAL A 363 17.60 17.54 -15.96
C VAL A 363 16.77 18.10 -17.11
N LYS A 364 17.08 19.30 -17.63
CA LYS A 364 16.35 19.85 -18.80
C LYS A 364 16.43 18.97 -20.05
N ASN A 365 17.56 18.27 -20.24
CA ASN A 365 17.81 17.43 -21.40
C ASN A 365 17.41 15.95 -21.22
N SER A 366 17.01 15.55 -20.01
CA SER A 366 16.58 14.18 -19.73
C SER A 366 15.14 13.92 -20.22
N PHE A 367 14.27 14.94 -20.22
CA PHE A 367 12.86 14.85 -20.63
C PHE A 367 12.63 15.19 -22.11
N ARG A 368 11.94 14.30 -22.83
CA ARG A 368 11.60 14.48 -24.25
C ARG A 368 10.10 14.64 -24.47
N PHE A 369 9.71 15.83 -24.91
CA PHE A 369 8.32 16.17 -25.23
C PHE A 369 8.03 16.04 -26.73
N ARG A 370 6.78 15.68 -27.09
CA ARG A 370 6.24 15.63 -28.46
C ARG A 370 4.88 16.31 -28.51
N SER A 371 4.51 16.91 -29.64
CA SER A 371 3.17 17.51 -29.81
C SER A 371 2.06 16.46 -29.84
N THR A 372 0.94 16.74 -29.14
CA THR A 372 -0.21 15.82 -28.97
C THR A 372 -1.21 15.85 -30.14
N LEU A 373 -0.99 16.66 -31.19
CA LEU A 373 -1.94 16.86 -32.31
C LEU A 373 -2.28 15.60 -33.16
N VAL A 374 -1.75 14.41 -32.84
CA VAL A 374 -1.78 13.22 -33.72
C VAL A 374 -2.80 12.14 -33.30
N ASP A 375 -3.42 12.21 -32.11
CA ASP A 375 -4.25 11.10 -31.57
C ASP A 375 -5.77 11.29 -31.66
N LEU A 376 -6.27 12.36 -32.31
CA LEU A 376 -7.72 12.60 -32.42
C LEU A 376 -8.40 11.58 -33.35
N GLY A 377 -9.26 10.72 -32.78
CA GLY A 377 -10.19 9.86 -33.52
C GLY A 377 -9.81 8.38 -33.71
N ARG A 378 -8.72 7.89 -33.10
CA ARG A 378 -8.40 6.45 -33.07
C ARG A 378 -8.90 5.83 -31.77
N ILE A 379 -9.47 4.61 -31.85
CA ILE A 379 -9.72 3.78 -30.67
C ILE A 379 -8.36 3.57 -29.98
N SER A 380 -8.25 4.06 -28.75
CA SER A 380 -6.97 4.14 -28.05
C SER A 380 -6.78 3.03 -27.02
N ALA A 381 -7.87 2.35 -26.61
CA ALA A 381 -7.87 1.41 -25.50
C ALA A 381 -8.85 0.25 -25.72
N THR A 382 -8.58 -0.90 -25.10
CA THR A 382 -9.42 -2.10 -25.23
C THR A 382 -10.77 -1.95 -24.53
N ASN A 383 -10.82 -1.15 -23.45
CA ASN A 383 -12.05 -0.86 -22.70
C ASN A 383 -13.13 -0.15 -23.53
N GLN A 384 -12.77 0.64 -24.54
CA GLN A 384 -13.73 1.32 -25.42
C GLN A 384 -14.48 0.32 -26.30
N ILE A 385 -13.77 -0.62 -26.93
CA ILE A 385 -14.40 -1.71 -27.69
C ILE A 385 -15.27 -2.56 -26.78
N PHE A 386 -14.76 -2.84 -25.58
CA PHE A 386 -15.48 -3.65 -24.62
C PHE A 386 -16.78 -2.97 -24.16
N GLY A 387 -16.73 -1.68 -23.81
CA GLY A 387 -17.90 -0.89 -23.45
C GLY A 387 -18.93 -0.78 -24.58
N GLU A 388 -18.49 -0.66 -25.83
CA GLU A 388 -19.39 -0.71 -27.00
C GLU A 388 -20.06 -2.08 -27.16
N MET A 389 -19.37 -3.20 -26.88
CA MET A 389 -19.97 -4.53 -26.89
C MET A 389 -21.00 -4.71 -25.76
N ILE A 390 -20.75 -4.13 -24.58
CA ILE A 390 -21.72 -4.10 -23.47
C ILE A 390 -22.93 -3.23 -23.81
N ALA A 391 -22.75 -2.10 -24.48
CA ALA A 391 -23.86 -1.24 -24.89
C ALA A 391 -24.83 -1.96 -25.85
N ASP A 392 -24.31 -2.77 -26.78
CA ASP A 392 -25.18 -3.64 -27.61
C ASP A 392 -25.95 -4.67 -26.75
N LEU A 393 -25.40 -5.17 -25.62
CA LEU A 393 -26.14 -6.07 -24.72
C LEU A 393 -27.29 -5.34 -23.99
N ILE A 394 -27.06 -4.10 -23.56
CA ILE A 394 -28.09 -3.26 -22.93
C ILE A 394 -29.26 -3.03 -23.91
N GLU A 395 -28.96 -2.82 -25.19
CA GLU A 395 -29.98 -2.69 -26.23
C GLU A 395 -30.83 -3.96 -26.37
N LEU A 396 -30.24 -5.16 -26.24
CA LEU A 396 -30.97 -6.43 -26.28
C LEU A 396 -31.87 -6.64 -25.05
N ILE A 397 -31.45 -6.15 -23.88
CA ILE A 397 -32.30 -6.12 -22.68
C ILE A 397 -33.49 -5.19 -22.91
N ASP A 398 -33.26 -4.00 -23.48
CA ASP A 398 -34.33 -3.07 -23.84
C ASP A 398 -35.34 -3.63 -24.84
N GLN A 399 -34.85 -4.41 -25.80
CA GLN A 399 -35.65 -5.05 -26.83
C GLN A 399 -36.27 -6.39 -26.40
N ARG A 400 -36.02 -6.86 -25.16
CA ARG A 400 -36.62 -8.08 -24.60
C ARG A 400 -36.21 -9.37 -25.33
N ARG A 401 -34.93 -9.49 -25.70
CA ARG A 401 -34.39 -10.60 -26.52
C ARG A 401 -33.41 -11.46 -25.72
N ALA A 402 -33.93 -12.24 -24.77
CA ALA A 402 -33.14 -13.05 -23.82
C ALA A 402 -32.22 -14.09 -24.47
N SER A 403 -32.66 -14.79 -25.52
CA SER A 403 -31.84 -15.79 -26.22
C SER A 403 -30.63 -15.16 -26.93
N GLU A 404 -30.87 -14.08 -27.68
CA GLU A 404 -29.81 -13.35 -28.38
C GLU A 404 -28.86 -12.64 -27.43
N PHE A 405 -29.37 -12.18 -26.28
CA PHE A 405 -28.55 -11.66 -25.20
C PHE A 405 -27.58 -12.73 -24.69
N ALA A 406 -28.05 -13.95 -24.43
CA ALA A 406 -27.20 -15.04 -23.92
C ALA A 406 -26.09 -15.42 -24.94
N ASP A 407 -26.43 -15.48 -26.23
CA ASP A 407 -25.47 -15.75 -27.31
C ASP A 407 -24.42 -14.64 -27.41
N GLN A 408 -24.86 -13.38 -27.46
CA GLN A 408 -23.96 -12.23 -27.57
C GLN A 408 -23.12 -12.02 -26.31
N LEU A 409 -23.65 -12.36 -25.13
CA LEU A 409 -22.89 -12.34 -23.89
C LEU A 409 -21.77 -13.39 -23.91
N SER A 410 -21.97 -14.55 -24.54
CA SER A 410 -20.89 -15.52 -24.73
C SER A 410 -19.78 -14.95 -25.62
N ASP A 411 -20.11 -14.20 -26.67
CA ASP A 411 -19.10 -13.50 -27.51
C ASP A 411 -18.30 -12.47 -26.71
N VAL A 412 -18.96 -11.73 -25.80
CA VAL A 412 -18.32 -10.78 -24.88
C VAL A 412 -17.36 -11.50 -23.93
N VAL A 413 -17.80 -12.61 -23.33
CA VAL A 413 -16.96 -13.45 -22.46
C VAL A 413 -15.75 -13.98 -23.22
N ASP A 414 -15.93 -14.50 -24.43
CA ASP A 414 -14.82 -15.00 -25.25
C ASP A 414 -13.82 -13.90 -25.63
N PHE A 415 -14.32 -12.69 -25.87
CA PHE A 415 -13.46 -11.53 -26.09
C PHE A 415 -12.69 -11.14 -24.83
N HIS A 416 -13.31 -11.18 -23.65
CA HIS A 416 -12.65 -10.90 -22.38
C HIS A 416 -11.56 -11.95 -22.05
N VAL A 417 -11.85 -13.24 -22.24
CA VAL A 417 -10.86 -14.33 -22.11
C VAL A 417 -9.69 -14.12 -23.06
N PHE A 418 -9.97 -13.70 -24.30
CA PHE A 418 -8.94 -13.35 -25.27
C PHE A 418 -8.02 -12.22 -24.78
N LEU A 419 -8.55 -11.17 -24.12
CA LEU A 419 -7.73 -10.09 -23.57
C LEU A 419 -6.77 -10.59 -22.47
N TYR A 420 -7.25 -11.44 -21.55
CA TYR A 420 -6.38 -12.02 -20.52
C TYR A 420 -5.28 -12.90 -21.11
N ARG A 421 -5.60 -13.73 -22.12
CA ARG A 421 -4.60 -14.58 -22.82
C ARG A 421 -3.58 -13.74 -23.57
N LEU A 422 -4.00 -12.64 -24.18
CA LEU A 422 -3.13 -11.71 -24.88
C LEU A 422 -2.19 -10.96 -23.90
N ALA A 423 -2.65 -10.74 -22.67
CA ALA A 423 -1.91 -10.10 -21.60
C ALA A 423 -1.01 -11.03 -20.77
N GLN A 424 -1.18 -12.36 -20.88
CA GLN A 424 -0.35 -13.34 -20.17
C GLN A 424 1.08 -13.37 -20.70
N LYS A 425 2.08 -13.35 -19.81
CA LYS A 425 3.49 -13.54 -20.16
C LYS A 425 3.79 -15.05 -20.25
N SER A 426 4.59 -15.46 -21.26
CA SER A 426 4.77 -16.88 -21.60
C SER A 426 5.52 -17.70 -20.55
N ASP A 427 6.52 -17.08 -19.92
CA ASP A 427 7.57 -17.78 -19.17
C ASP A 427 7.57 -17.40 -17.68
N GLU A 428 6.58 -16.62 -17.23
CA GLU A 428 6.48 -16.11 -15.87
C GLU A 428 5.01 -16.11 -15.43
N ASP A 429 4.78 -16.32 -14.12
CA ASP A 429 3.46 -16.14 -13.48
C ASP A 429 3.15 -14.64 -13.33
N PHE A 430 3.03 -13.96 -14.47
CA PHE A 430 2.72 -12.55 -14.54
C PHE A 430 1.80 -12.25 -15.73
N ASN A 431 0.79 -11.43 -15.47
CA ASN A 431 -0.13 -10.96 -16.49
C ASN A 431 -0.12 -9.42 -16.54
N TYR A 432 0.06 -8.88 -17.74
CA TYR A 432 0.09 -7.44 -17.97
C TYR A 432 -1.25 -6.74 -17.67
N ALA A 433 -2.35 -7.48 -17.54
CA ALA A 433 -3.64 -6.94 -17.10
C ALA A 433 -3.61 -6.39 -15.66
N TYR A 434 -2.64 -6.84 -14.85
CA TYR A 434 -2.42 -6.32 -13.49
C TYR A 434 -1.82 -4.90 -13.49
N LEU A 435 -1.26 -4.44 -14.62
CA LEU A 435 -0.67 -3.10 -14.71
C LEU A 435 -1.72 -1.99 -14.73
N ARG A 436 -1.37 -0.84 -14.15
CA ARG A 436 -2.20 0.36 -14.13
C ARG A 436 -2.02 1.18 -15.41
N THR A 437 -3.10 1.70 -15.96
CA THR A 437 -3.02 2.64 -17.09
C THR A 437 -2.80 4.06 -16.56
N GLY A 438 -1.54 4.42 -16.34
CA GLY A 438 -1.14 5.75 -15.85
C GLY A 438 -0.56 5.73 -14.43
N ALA A 439 0.04 6.85 -14.04
CA ALA A 439 0.78 6.97 -12.79
C ALA A 439 0.05 7.83 -11.71
N GLY A 440 -1.21 8.18 -11.95
CA GLY A 440 -2.05 8.90 -10.97
C GLY A 440 -2.52 7.98 -9.83
N ILE A 441 -2.81 8.56 -8.66
CA ILE A 441 -3.30 7.85 -7.47
C ILE A 441 -4.61 7.09 -7.77
N PHE A 442 -5.43 7.62 -8.69
CA PHE A 442 -6.70 7.03 -9.13
C PHE A 442 -6.60 6.14 -10.38
N SER A 443 -5.38 5.84 -10.87
CA SER A 443 -5.23 4.94 -12.02
C SER A 443 -5.71 3.53 -11.67
N ARG A 444 -6.42 2.85 -12.57
CA ARG A 444 -6.94 1.50 -12.33
C ARG A 444 -6.13 0.46 -13.09
N ARG A 445 -6.13 -0.78 -12.62
CA ARG A 445 -5.55 -1.90 -13.37
C ARG A 445 -6.35 -2.13 -14.67
N LEU A 446 -5.72 -2.69 -15.68
CA LEU A 446 -6.40 -3.03 -16.94
C LEU A 446 -7.54 -4.03 -16.70
N SER A 447 -7.30 -5.06 -15.90
CA SER A 447 -8.32 -6.05 -15.54
C SER A 447 -9.52 -5.45 -14.81
N GLU A 448 -9.29 -4.46 -13.93
CA GLU A 448 -10.36 -3.72 -13.23
C GLU A 448 -11.21 -2.91 -14.22
N GLN A 449 -10.59 -2.26 -15.20
CA GLN A 449 -11.32 -1.49 -16.23
C GLN A 449 -12.16 -2.39 -17.14
N TRP A 450 -11.68 -3.58 -17.46
CA TRP A 450 -12.45 -4.56 -18.23
C TRP A 450 -13.64 -5.08 -17.41
N ALA A 451 -13.43 -5.41 -16.13
CA ALA A 451 -14.50 -5.84 -15.25
C ALA A 451 -15.57 -4.74 -15.03
N GLU A 452 -15.16 -3.49 -14.83
CA GLU A 452 -16.08 -2.37 -14.58
C GLU A 452 -17.10 -2.16 -15.72
N ALA A 453 -16.75 -2.50 -16.96
CA ALA A 453 -17.66 -2.38 -18.09
C ALA A 453 -18.96 -3.18 -17.89
N TYR A 454 -18.93 -4.27 -17.10
CA TYR A 454 -20.13 -5.05 -16.80
C TYR A 454 -21.10 -4.34 -15.83
N ARG A 455 -20.67 -3.30 -15.11
CA ARG A 455 -21.46 -2.64 -14.07
C ARG A 455 -22.80 -2.12 -14.59
N ASP A 456 -22.82 -1.58 -15.81
CA ASP A 456 -24.03 -1.01 -16.41
C ASP A 456 -25.02 -2.08 -16.86
N VAL A 457 -24.54 -3.17 -17.46
CA VAL A 457 -25.41 -4.30 -17.84
C VAL A 457 -25.93 -5.03 -16.60
N THR A 458 -25.11 -5.23 -15.57
CA THR A 458 -25.54 -5.79 -14.28
C THR A 458 -26.66 -4.96 -13.67
N ARG A 459 -26.49 -3.64 -13.59
CA ARG A 459 -27.55 -2.73 -13.12
C ARG A 459 -28.82 -2.89 -13.94
N ARG A 460 -28.71 -2.90 -15.27
CA ARG A 460 -29.89 -2.95 -16.14
C ARG A 460 -30.65 -4.26 -16.08
N VAL A 461 -29.96 -5.39 -15.88
CA VAL A 461 -30.58 -6.70 -15.67
C VAL A 461 -31.37 -6.71 -14.35
N VAL A 462 -30.81 -6.15 -13.28
CA VAL A 462 -31.51 -6.08 -11.98
C VAL A 462 -32.73 -5.14 -12.04
N GLU A 463 -32.62 -3.97 -12.69
CA GLU A 463 -33.76 -3.04 -12.87
C GLU A 463 -34.93 -3.66 -13.67
N ARG A 464 -34.65 -4.65 -14.52
CA ARG A 464 -35.66 -5.36 -15.33
C ARG A 464 -36.10 -6.70 -14.75
N LEU A 465 -35.66 -7.02 -13.54
CA LEU A 465 -35.93 -8.30 -12.90
C LEU A 465 -37.44 -8.65 -12.81
N PRO A 466 -38.36 -7.73 -12.47
CA PRO A 466 -39.80 -8.03 -12.42
C PRO A 466 -40.42 -8.39 -13.77
N ASP A 467 -39.90 -7.81 -14.85
CA ASP A 467 -40.43 -8.00 -16.20
C ASP A 467 -39.87 -9.29 -16.82
N GLU A 468 -38.54 -9.50 -16.69
CA GLU A 468 -37.80 -10.52 -17.45
C GLU A 468 -36.66 -11.16 -16.63
N PRO A 469 -36.99 -12.13 -15.77
CA PRO A 469 -35.99 -12.80 -14.92
C PRO A 469 -35.00 -13.68 -15.72
N GLU A 470 -35.29 -14.00 -16.98
CA GLU A 470 -34.46 -14.87 -17.83
C GLU A 470 -33.03 -14.34 -18.06
N PHE A 471 -32.82 -13.02 -17.99
CA PHE A 471 -31.50 -12.40 -18.12
C PHE A 471 -30.58 -12.67 -16.92
N MET A 472 -31.15 -13.01 -15.76
CA MET A 472 -30.41 -13.16 -14.50
C MET A 472 -29.43 -14.33 -14.55
N ARG A 473 -29.86 -15.48 -15.05
CA ARG A 473 -29.05 -16.70 -15.11
C ARG A 473 -27.77 -16.52 -15.95
N PRO A 474 -27.81 -16.04 -17.20
CA PRO A 474 -26.58 -15.80 -17.97
C PRO A 474 -25.60 -14.85 -17.26
N MET A 475 -26.11 -13.83 -16.55
CA MET A 475 -25.30 -12.86 -15.81
C MET A 475 -24.61 -13.46 -14.58
N ALA A 476 -25.34 -14.23 -13.75
CA ALA A 476 -24.81 -14.87 -12.55
C ALA A 476 -23.63 -15.80 -12.84
N PHE A 477 -23.62 -16.44 -14.02
CA PHE A 477 -22.56 -17.38 -14.42
C PHE A 477 -21.38 -16.73 -15.18
N ILE A 478 -21.35 -15.40 -15.36
CA ILE A 478 -20.22 -14.72 -16.05
C ILE A 478 -18.87 -15.01 -15.37
N PRO A 479 -18.72 -14.80 -14.04
CA PRO A 479 -17.44 -15.01 -13.39
C PRO A 479 -16.93 -16.44 -13.60
N TYR A 480 -17.80 -17.42 -13.37
CA TYR A 480 -17.51 -18.84 -13.59
C TYR A 480 -17.05 -19.12 -15.03
N LYS A 481 -17.79 -18.65 -16.05
CA LYS A 481 -17.47 -18.89 -17.46
C LYS A 481 -16.11 -18.31 -17.85
N ILE A 482 -15.73 -17.15 -17.29
CA ILE A 482 -14.41 -16.55 -17.52
C ILE A 482 -13.34 -17.43 -16.87
N PHE A 483 -13.46 -17.74 -15.58
CA PHE A 483 -12.46 -18.51 -14.82
C PHE A 483 -12.15 -19.87 -15.45
N VAL A 484 -13.16 -20.63 -15.87
CA VAL A 484 -12.98 -21.96 -16.50
C VAL A 484 -12.25 -21.85 -17.85
N ARG A 485 -12.41 -20.75 -18.59
CA ARG A 485 -11.81 -20.55 -19.91
C ARG A 485 -10.42 -19.88 -19.83
N THR A 486 -9.99 -19.42 -18.66
CA THR A 486 -8.69 -18.77 -18.40
C THR A 486 -7.69 -19.70 -17.74
N ASP A 487 -7.67 -20.98 -18.13
CA ASP A 487 -6.66 -21.90 -17.61
C ASP A 487 -5.23 -21.49 -18.02
N GLY A 488 -4.27 -21.67 -17.13
CA GLY A 488 -2.88 -21.20 -17.30
C GLY A 488 -2.66 -19.68 -17.20
N ILE A 489 -3.68 -18.90 -16.82
CA ILE A 489 -3.54 -17.45 -16.58
C ILE A 489 -3.19 -17.18 -15.12
N THR A 490 -2.32 -16.19 -14.89
CA THR A 490 -1.89 -15.72 -13.56
C THR A 490 -3.10 -15.44 -12.68
N SER A 491 -3.14 -16.05 -11.49
CA SER A 491 -4.32 -16.04 -10.60
C SER A 491 -4.71 -14.62 -10.16
N THR A 492 -3.73 -13.79 -9.81
CA THR A 492 -3.93 -12.42 -9.30
C THR A 492 -4.57 -11.48 -10.33
N ALA A 493 -4.42 -11.74 -11.62
CA ALA A 493 -5.02 -10.93 -12.66
C ALA A 493 -6.55 -11.08 -12.75
N LEU A 494 -7.06 -12.23 -12.29
CA LEU A 494 -8.48 -12.61 -12.34
C LEU A 494 -9.27 -12.12 -11.13
N GLN A 495 -8.64 -11.51 -10.13
CA GLN A 495 -9.29 -11.03 -8.91
C GLN A 495 -10.50 -10.10 -9.17
N PRO A 496 -10.47 -9.15 -10.15
CA PRO A 496 -11.64 -8.32 -10.45
C PRO A 496 -12.86 -9.10 -10.97
N ILE A 497 -12.66 -10.31 -11.48
CA ILE A 497 -13.75 -11.17 -11.96
C ILE A 497 -14.57 -11.73 -10.78
N ILE A 498 -13.92 -11.97 -9.63
CA ILE A 498 -14.61 -12.39 -8.40
C ILE A 498 -15.52 -11.24 -7.92
N GLN A 499 -15.06 -10.00 -8.01
CA GLN A 499 -15.83 -8.81 -7.62
C GLN A 499 -17.10 -8.62 -8.45
N LEU A 500 -17.16 -9.12 -9.69
CA LEU A 500 -18.38 -9.03 -10.51
C LEU A 500 -19.58 -9.77 -9.88
N GLY A 501 -19.34 -10.92 -9.26
CA GLY A 501 -20.41 -11.68 -8.59
C GLY A 501 -20.87 -10.98 -7.31
N GLU A 502 -19.93 -10.40 -6.56
CA GLU A 502 -20.25 -9.55 -5.41
C GLU A 502 -21.07 -8.31 -5.83
N ASP A 503 -20.65 -7.61 -6.88
CA ASP A 503 -21.35 -6.43 -7.40
C ASP A 503 -22.80 -6.75 -7.77
N LEU A 504 -23.04 -7.89 -8.44
CA LEU A 504 -24.39 -8.34 -8.79
C LEU A 504 -25.25 -8.57 -7.54
N SER A 505 -24.71 -9.22 -6.51
CA SER A 505 -25.45 -9.41 -5.25
C SER A 505 -25.72 -8.09 -4.51
N GLY A 506 -24.75 -7.16 -4.50
CA GLY A 506 -24.93 -5.84 -3.91
C GLY A 506 -26.02 -5.05 -4.61
N ARG A 507 -26.13 -5.18 -5.95
CA ARG A 507 -27.21 -4.57 -6.74
C ARG A 507 -28.57 -5.20 -6.46
N LEU A 508 -28.64 -6.52 -6.26
CA LEU A 508 -29.87 -7.21 -5.85
C LEU A 508 -30.38 -6.69 -4.51
N ILE A 509 -29.50 -6.55 -3.52
CA ILE A 509 -29.84 -6.00 -2.20
C ILE A 509 -30.31 -4.54 -2.33
N ASP A 510 -29.54 -3.68 -3.04
CA ASP A 510 -29.91 -2.28 -3.25
C ASP A 510 -31.29 -2.13 -3.92
N TRP A 511 -31.57 -2.99 -4.90
CA TRP A 511 -32.86 -3.01 -5.59
C TRP A 511 -34.00 -3.44 -4.66
N ALA A 512 -33.82 -4.52 -3.89
CA ALA A 512 -34.83 -4.99 -2.94
C ALA A 512 -35.12 -3.95 -1.84
N THR A 513 -34.10 -3.25 -1.33
CA THR A 513 -34.29 -2.12 -0.40
C THR A 513 -35.09 -0.99 -1.06
N GLY A 514 -34.85 -0.72 -2.35
CA GLY A 514 -35.61 0.27 -3.11
C GLY A 514 -37.09 -0.11 -3.28
N GLU A 515 -37.38 -1.35 -3.65
CA GLU A 515 -38.74 -1.87 -3.79
C GLU A 515 -39.48 -1.88 -2.45
N TYR A 516 -38.83 -2.32 -1.37
CA TYR A 516 -39.43 -2.31 -0.03
C TYR A 516 -39.84 -0.89 0.42
N ARG A 517 -38.98 0.11 0.18
CA ARG A 517 -39.31 1.52 0.44
C ARG A 517 -40.50 2.02 -0.38
N ALA A 518 -40.69 1.49 -1.59
CA ALA A 518 -41.85 1.80 -2.42
C ALA A 518 -43.13 1.11 -1.92
N GLU A 519 -43.04 -0.12 -1.41
CA GLU A 519 -44.15 -0.86 -0.80
C GLU A 519 -44.61 -0.25 0.55
N SER A 520 -43.68 0.33 1.31
CA SER A 520 -43.91 0.86 2.66
C SER A 520 -43.62 2.38 2.80
N PRO A 521 -44.49 3.27 2.30
CA PRO A 521 -44.27 4.72 2.28
C PRO A 521 -44.31 5.40 3.67
N THR A 522 -44.77 4.71 4.72
CA THR A 522 -44.89 5.25 6.09
C THR A 522 -43.63 5.03 6.90
N GLY A 523 -42.57 5.81 6.67
CA GLY A 523 -41.54 6.16 7.66
C GLY A 523 -40.89 5.06 8.50
N ILE A 524 -40.84 3.81 8.01
CA ILE A 524 -40.14 2.71 8.69
C ILE A 524 -38.63 3.00 8.64
N GLY A 525 -37.92 2.77 9.74
CA GLY A 525 -36.49 3.02 9.83
C GLY A 525 -35.71 2.22 8.79
N ASP A 526 -34.67 2.82 8.21
CA ASP A 526 -33.82 2.29 7.12
C ASP A 526 -33.09 0.95 7.43
N ARG A 527 -33.42 0.28 8.54
CA ARG A 527 -32.68 -0.86 9.12
C ARG A 527 -33.57 -1.89 9.82
N GLU A 528 -34.88 -1.81 9.67
CA GLU A 528 -35.79 -2.85 10.16
C GLU A 528 -35.73 -4.10 9.27
N PRO A 529 -35.88 -5.30 9.85
CA PRO A 529 -35.96 -6.54 9.08
C PRO A 529 -37.12 -6.47 8.08
N PHE A 530 -36.88 -6.78 6.81
CA PHE A 530 -37.91 -6.77 5.79
C PHE A 530 -37.85 -7.99 4.87
N SER A 531 -38.99 -8.22 4.20
CA SER A 531 -39.15 -9.16 3.10
C SER A 531 -40.08 -8.52 2.06
N LEU A 532 -39.86 -8.82 0.77
CA LEU A 532 -40.68 -8.27 -0.30
C LEU A 532 -42.02 -8.99 -0.41
N SER A 533 -43.10 -8.23 -0.47
CA SER A 533 -44.46 -8.79 -0.54
C SER A 533 -44.91 -9.08 -1.97
N HIS A 534 -44.65 -8.18 -2.92
CA HIS A 534 -45.13 -8.31 -4.31
C HIS A 534 -44.15 -9.04 -5.23
N GLN A 535 -42.85 -8.80 -5.06
CA GLN A 535 -41.78 -9.34 -5.92
C GLN A 535 -40.92 -10.42 -5.25
N GLY A 536 -41.38 -10.98 -4.13
CA GLY A 536 -40.62 -11.92 -3.30
C GLY A 536 -40.16 -13.18 -4.05
N GLU A 537 -41.03 -13.81 -4.85
CA GLU A 537 -40.68 -15.03 -5.61
C GLU A 537 -39.65 -14.78 -6.72
N VAL A 538 -39.81 -13.66 -7.44
CA VAL A 538 -38.88 -13.25 -8.50
C VAL A 538 -37.50 -12.98 -7.89
N TYR A 539 -37.48 -12.28 -6.76
CA TYR A 539 -36.26 -12.00 -6.00
C TYR A 539 -35.60 -13.29 -5.46
N ALA A 540 -36.39 -14.21 -4.91
CA ALA A 540 -35.91 -15.52 -4.46
C ALA A 540 -35.34 -16.36 -5.61
N HIS A 541 -35.94 -16.30 -6.80
CA HIS A 541 -35.39 -16.95 -7.98
C HIS A 541 -34.04 -16.34 -8.41
N ALA A 542 -33.92 -15.02 -8.39
CA ALA A 542 -32.67 -14.34 -8.71
C ALA A 542 -31.53 -14.74 -7.76
N TRP A 543 -31.82 -14.84 -6.46
CA TRP A 543 -30.86 -15.33 -5.47
C TRP A 543 -30.43 -16.78 -5.71
N ARG A 544 -31.35 -17.67 -6.11
CA ARG A 544 -31.00 -19.06 -6.47
C ARG A 544 -30.00 -19.11 -7.63
N GLU A 545 -30.21 -18.31 -8.68
CA GLU A 545 -29.29 -18.24 -9.83
C GLU A 545 -27.94 -17.62 -9.43
N GLN A 546 -27.96 -16.58 -8.58
CA GLN A 546 -26.74 -15.96 -8.03
C GLN A 546 -25.93 -16.94 -7.18
N VAL A 547 -26.56 -17.64 -6.25
CA VAL A 547 -25.94 -18.66 -5.39
C VAL A 547 -25.33 -19.77 -6.25
N ALA A 548 -26.08 -20.28 -7.22
CA ALA A 548 -25.57 -21.32 -8.13
C ALA A 548 -24.36 -20.85 -8.96
N GLY A 549 -24.39 -19.61 -9.46
CA GLY A 549 -23.26 -19.01 -10.18
C GLY A 549 -22.04 -18.78 -9.29
N TRP A 550 -22.24 -18.37 -8.03
CA TRP A 550 -21.20 -18.12 -7.05
C TRP A 550 -20.52 -19.41 -6.58
N GLU A 551 -21.28 -20.46 -6.27
CA GLU A 551 -20.72 -21.78 -5.93
C GLU A 551 -20.00 -22.43 -7.11
N ALA A 552 -20.50 -22.24 -8.34
CA ALA A 552 -19.82 -22.70 -9.54
C ALA A 552 -18.47 -21.97 -9.71
N LEU A 553 -18.42 -20.67 -9.44
CA LEU A 553 -17.17 -19.90 -9.42
C LEU A 553 -16.19 -20.46 -8.38
N LEU A 554 -16.63 -20.71 -7.14
CA LEU A 554 -15.77 -21.27 -6.10
C LEU A 554 -15.08 -22.57 -6.56
N LYS A 555 -15.85 -23.47 -7.18
CA LYS A 555 -15.33 -24.72 -7.78
C LYS A 555 -14.33 -24.50 -8.90
N ALA A 556 -14.49 -23.43 -9.68
CA ALA A 556 -13.54 -23.08 -10.73
C ALA A 556 -12.25 -22.45 -10.18
N VAL A 557 -12.34 -21.77 -9.03
CA VAL A 557 -11.19 -21.21 -8.30
C VAL A 557 -10.42 -22.32 -7.59
N SER A 558 -11.10 -23.27 -6.95
CA SER A 558 -10.48 -24.45 -6.31
C SER A 558 -10.04 -25.49 -7.34
N LYS A 559 -8.94 -25.22 -8.05
CA LYS A 559 -8.37 -26.15 -9.01
C LYS A 559 -7.78 -27.39 -8.33
N GLU A 560 -8.01 -28.56 -8.92
CA GLU A 560 -7.36 -29.80 -8.49
C GLU A 560 -5.86 -29.77 -8.85
N THR A 561 -5.02 -30.24 -7.93
CA THR A 561 -3.58 -30.45 -8.18
C THR A 561 -3.36 -31.70 -9.02
N ASP A 562 -2.43 -31.63 -9.98
CA ASP A 562 -2.00 -32.82 -10.71
C ASP A 562 -1.18 -33.72 -9.77
N ARG A 563 -1.66 -34.95 -9.55
CA ARG A 563 -1.02 -35.92 -8.65
C ARG A 563 0.31 -36.45 -9.18
N THR A 564 0.66 -36.16 -10.43
CA THR A 564 1.97 -36.52 -11.02
C THR A 564 3.08 -35.55 -10.63
N GLU A 565 2.75 -34.38 -10.07
CA GLU A 565 3.70 -33.38 -9.60
C GLU A 565 4.30 -33.73 -8.23
N ASP A 566 5.52 -33.27 -7.97
CA ASP A 566 6.14 -33.41 -6.64
C ASP A 566 5.42 -32.55 -5.58
N CYS A 567 5.75 -32.75 -4.29
CA CYS A 567 5.09 -32.00 -3.21
C CYS A 567 5.33 -30.48 -3.28
N ALA A 568 6.53 -30.04 -3.71
CA ALA A 568 6.89 -28.63 -3.76
C ALA A 568 6.12 -27.89 -4.86
N GLN A 569 5.97 -28.50 -6.04
CA GLN A 569 5.19 -27.97 -7.15
C GLN A 569 3.69 -27.88 -6.79
N ARG A 570 3.16 -28.91 -6.13
CA ARG A 570 1.77 -28.91 -5.66
C ARG A 570 1.53 -27.84 -4.60
N TRP A 571 2.46 -27.67 -3.65
CA TRP A 571 2.40 -26.60 -2.66
C TRP A 571 2.42 -25.22 -3.30
N GLU A 572 3.30 -24.98 -4.27
CA GLU A 572 3.36 -23.70 -4.99
C GLU A 572 2.06 -23.42 -5.76
N ARG A 573 1.45 -24.42 -6.40
CA ARG A 573 0.15 -24.24 -7.07
C ARG A 573 -0.98 -23.89 -6.09
N LEU A 574 -0.99 -24.52 -4.91
CA LEU A 574 -1.96 -24.19 -3.84
C LEU A 574 -1.73 -22.78 -3.31
N ARG A 575 -0.47 -22.37 -3.09
CA ARG A 575 -0.08 -21.00 -2.71
C ARG A 575 -0.56 -19.97 -3.73
N LEU A 576 -0.39 -20.24 -5.03
CA LEU A 576 -0.86 -19.32 -6.09
C LEU A 576 -2.38 -19.21 -6.15
N THR A 577 -3.11 -20.24 -5.75
CA THR A 577 -4.59 -20.29 -5.78
C THR A 577 -5.21 -19.69 -4.52
N SER A 578 -4.50 -19.72 -3.39
CA SER A 578 -5.00 -19.31 -2.07
C SER A 578 -5.49 -17.87 -2.02
N GLU A 579 -4.81 -16.94 -2.70
CA GLU A 579 -5.19 -15.53 -2.74
C GLU A 579 -6.56 -15.31 -3.42
N ASN A 580 -6.91 -16.11 -4.43
CA ASN A 580 -8.23 -16.03 -5.05
C ASN A 580 -9.32 -16.66 -4.17
N LEU A 581 -9.00 -17.75 -3.47
CA LEU A 581 -9.91 -18.35 -2.47
C LEU A 581 -10.18 -17.39 -1.32
N TRP A 582 -9.14 -16.71 -0.84
CA TRP A 582 -9.24 -15.66 0.17
C TRP A 582 -10.16 -14.52 -0.29
N ILE A 583 -9.95 -13.99 -1.49
CA ILE A 583 -10.77 -12.90 -2.04
C ILE A 583 -12.22 -13.35 -2.20
N HIS A 584 -12.47 -14.60 -2.61
CA HIS A 584 -13.80 -15.16 -2.71
C HIS A 584 -14.49 -15.28 -1.35
N LEU A 585 -13.80 -15.80 -0.33
CA LEU A 585 -14.34 -15.87 1.03
C LEU A 585 -14.65 -14.47 1.57
N PHE A 586 -13.72 -13.53 1.39
CA PHE A 586 -13.90 -12.14 1.82
C PHE A 586 -15.07 -11.46 1.08
N ALA A 587 -15.21 -11.67 -0.23
CA ALA A 587 -16.37 -11.19 -0.97
C ALA A 587 -17.68 -11.79 -0.41
N THR A 588 -17.69 -13.07 -0.07
CA THR A 588 -18.86 -13.74 0.55
C THR A 588 -19.21 -13.11 1.91
N MET A 589 -18.21 -12.76 2.73
CA MET A 589 -18.44 -12.01 3.98
C MET A 589 -19.01 -10.62 3.73
N ARG A 590 -18.49 -9.88 2.74
CA ARG A 590 -19.03 -8.54 2.38
C ARG A 590 -20.47 -8.62 1.91
N MET A 591 -20.82 -9.64 1.11
CA MET A 591 -22.19 -9.90 0.68
C MET A 591 -23.10 -10.14 1.89
N THR A 592 -22.66 -10.99 2.82
CA THR A 592 -23.41 -11.32 4.04
C THR A 592 -23.59 -10.10 4.95
N ALA A 593 -22.51 -9.37 5.21
CA ALA A 593 -22.54 -8.17 6.03
C ALA A 593 -23.42 -7.08 5.42
N ARG A 594 -23.40 -6.92 4.09
CA ARG A 594 -24.28 -5.97 3.39
C ARG A 594 -25.75 -6.37 3.47
N ALA A 595 -26.07 -7.66 3.33
CA ALA A 595 -27.45 -8.17 3.43
C ALA A 595 -28.03 -7.93 4.83
N VAL A 596 -27.24 -8.26 5.86
CA VAL A 596 -27.61 -8.02 7.27
C VAL A 596 -27.75 -6.53 7.56
N TRP A 597 -26.77 -5.72 7.12
CA TRP A 597 -26.82 -4.28 7.34
C TRP A 597 -28.06 -3.64 6.69
N ALA A 598 -28.46 -4.11 5.51
CA ALA A 598 -29.64 -3.62 4.80
C ALA A 598 -30.97 -4.05 5.45
N GLY A 599 -30.98 -5.05 6.35
CA GLY A 599 -32.21 -5.60 6.94
C GLY A 599 -32.95 -6.59 6.03
N ASP A 600 -32.33 -7.07 4.95
CA ASP A 600 -32.98 -8.00 4.01
C ASP A 600 -32.91 -9.44 4.56
N THR A 601 -34.05 -9.98 5.01
CA THR A 601 -34.13 -11.31 5.62
C THR A 601 -33.83 -12.46 4.65
N LEU A 602 -34.20 -12.33 3.38
CA LEU A 602 -34.01 -13.36 2.36
C LEU A 602 -32.54 -13.40 1.92
N ALA A 603 -31.97 -12.23 1.60
CA ALA A 603 -30.55 -12.12 1.25
C ALA A 603 -29.66 -12.55 2.43
N THR A 604 -30.04 -12.18 3.65
CA THR A 604 -29.35 -12.62 4.88
C THR A 604 -29.32 -14.14 4.96
N SER A 605 -30.46 -14.80 4.72
CA SER A 605 -30.56 -16.26 4.80
C SER A 605 -29.68 -16.94 3.73
N TRP A 606 -29.75 -16.51 2.47
CA TRP A 606 -28.93 -17.07 1.37
C TRP A 606 -27.43 -16.83 1.54
N THR A 607 -27.03 -15.64 1.99
CA THR A 607 -25.60 -15.30 2.14
C THR A 607 -24.96 -15.96 3.36
N ASN A 608 -25.69 -16.11 4.47
CA ASN A 608 -25.22 -16.93 5.59
C ASN A 608 -25.11 -18.41 5.18
N ASP A 609 -26.05 -18.91 4.39
CA ASP A 609 -25.98 -20.27 3.86
C ASP A 609 -24.77 -20.48 2.93
N LEU A 610 -24.45 -19.50 2.08
CA LEU A 610 -23.20 -19.48 1.29
C LEU A 610 -21.96 -19.53 2.18
N MET A 611 -21.93 -18.78 3.29
CA MET A 611 -20.83 -18.81 4.26
C MET A 611 -20.70 -20.20 4.89
N LEU A 612 -21.79 -20.82 5.33
CA LEU A 612 -21.77 -22.15 5.97
C LEU A 612 -21.35 -23.25 4.99
N HIS A 613 -21.81 -23.20 3.73
CA HIS A 613 -21.45 -24.16 2.70
C HIS A 613 -20.07 -23.93 2.07
N TRP A 614 -19.46 -22.75 2.26
CA TRP A 614 -18.24 -22.32 1.57
C TRP A 614 -17.12 -23.37 1.65
N LYS A 615 -16.81 -23.85 2.87
CA LYS A 615 -15.74 -24.82 3.08
C LYS A 615 -15.96 -26.11 2.31
N LYS A 616 -17.16 -26.67 2.37
CA LYS A 616 -17.51 -27.92 1.66
C LYS A 616 -17.40 -27.76 0.15
N GLN A 617 -17.80 -26.60 -0.39
CA GLN A 617 -17.69 -26.32 -1.83
C GLN A 617 -16.25 -26.04 -2.26
N ALA A 618 -15.42 -25.51 -1.37
CA ALA A 618 -13.99 -25.24 -1.60
C ALA A 618 -13.10 -26.50 -1.49
N GLU A 619 -13.53 -27.53 -0.75
CA GLU A 619 -12.78 -28.79 -0.57
C GLU A 619 -12.33 -29.37 -1.92
N VAL A 620 -11.03 -29.60 -2.05
CA VAL A 620 -10.45 -30.24 -3.22
C VAL A 620 -10.91 -31.71 -3.22
N ARG A 621 -11.63 -32.12 -4.28
CA ARG A 621 -12.21 -33.48 -4.43
C ARG A 621 -11.22 -34.63 -4.23
N SER A 622 -9.92 -34.36 -4.29
CA SER A 622 -8.83 -35.33 -4.13
C SER A 622 -8.69 -35.91 -2.71
N ILE A 623 -9.29 -35.30 -1.67
CA ILE A 623 -9.12 -35.69 -0.24
C ILE A 623 -10.27 -36.58 0.27
N ARG A 624 -10.83 -37.45 -0.59
CA ARG A 624 -11.73 -38.54 -0.15
C ARG A 624 -11.01 -39.68 0.60
N THR A 625 -9.79 -39.48 1.11
CA THR A 625 -9.04 -40.49 1.87
C THR A 625 -9.57 -40.62 3.30
N ARG A 626 -10.17 -41.78 3.58
CA ARG A 626 -10.87 -42.20 4.82
C ARG A 626 -10.01 -42.31 6.10
N ARG A 627 -8.79 -41.75 6.18
CA ARG A 627 -7.97 -41.82 7.40
C ARG A 627 -7.91 -40.47 8.13
N PRO A 628 -8.34 -40.41 9.40
CA PRO A 628 -8.22 -39.21 10.22
C PRO A 628 -6.77 -39.10 10.73
N TRP A 629 -5.89 -38.47 9.94
CA TRP A 629 -4.63 -37.96 10.48
C TRP A 629 -4.95 -36.73 11.34
N ARG A 630 -4.45 -36.69 12.58
CA ARG A 630 -4.58 -35.54 13.47
C ARG A 630 -3.42 -34.57 13.18
N VAL A 631 -3.65 -33.56 12.37
CA VAL A 631 -2.70 -32.44 12.20
C VAL A 631 -2.89 -31.49 13.40
N HIS A 632 -1.79 -30.97 13.95
CA HIS A 632 -1.81 -29.88 14.93
C HIS A 632 -2.17 -28.57 14.22
N SER A 633 -3.44 -28.39 13.90
CA SER A 633 -3.94 -27.25 13.12
C SER A 633 -4.32 -26.05 13.98
N GLU A 634 -4.04 -26.03 15.28
CA GLU A 634 -4.57 -24.98 16.16
C GLU A 634 -3.97 -23.60 15.89
N ALA A 635 -2.74 -23.53 15.40
CA ALA A 635 -2.04 -22.26 15.15
C ALA A 635 -1.86 -21.92 13.66
N ILE A 636 -2.15 -22.85 12.74
CA ILE A 636 -1.86 -22.67 11.31
C ILE A 636 -2.89 -21.77 10.63
N THR A 637 -2.43 -20.92 9.73
CA THR A 637 -3.18 -19.91 8.96
C THR A 637 -2.69 -19.83 7.51
N LEU A 638 -3.07 -18.79 6.78
CA LEU A 638 -2.53 -18.52 5.43
C LEU A 638 -1.06 -18.09 5.44
N GLN A 639 -0.51 -17.69 6.59
CA GLN A 639 0.89 -17.26 6.68
C GLN A 639 1.85 -18.40 6.35
N GLU A 640 1.47 -19.62 6.68
CA GLU A 640 2.24 -20.83 6.45
C GLU A 640 2.48 -21.09 4.96
N LEU A 641 1.61 -20.57 4.07
CA LEU A 641 1.78 -20.67 2.62
C LEU A 641 2.95 -19.84 2.09
N ASN A 642 3.51 -18.92 2.89
CA ASN A 642 4.71 -18.16 2.51
C ASN A 642 6.01 -18.96 2.68
N PHE A 643 5.99 -20.08 3.41
CA PHE A 643 7.14 -20.95 3.59
C PHE A 643 7.31 -21.90 2.40
N SER A 644 8.56 -22.32 2.16
CA SER A 644 8.83 -23.40 1.20
C SER A 644 8.31 -24.73 1.75
N TRP A 645 8.03 -25.70 0.87
CA TRP A 645 7.55 -27.02 1.33
C TRP A 645 8.54 -27.70 2.29
N ALA A 646 9.85 -27.52 2.08
CA ALA A 646 10.87 -28.07 2.97
C ALA A 646 10.79 -27.48 4.39
N ASP A 647 10.63 -26.15 4.49
CA ASP A 647 10.49 -25.49 5.79
C ASP A 647 9.19 -25.92 6.50
N VAL A 648 8.13 -26.22 5.74
CA VAL A 648 6.85 -26.71 6.27
C VAL A 648 6.96 -28.14 6.80
N GLU A 649 7.74 -29.00 6.15
CA GLU A 649 7.99 -30.37 6.63
C GLU A 649 8.76 -30.39 7.96
N ASP A 650 9.59 -29.38 8.21
CA ASP A 650 10.32 -29.21 9.48
C ASP A 650 9.41 -28.73 10.62
N LEU A 651 8.24 -28.16 10.32
CA LEU A 651 7.22 -27.86 11.32
C LEU A 651 6.64 -29.20 11.80
N GLN A 652 6.88 -29.56 13.07
CA GLN A 652 6.35 -30.79 13.70
C GLN A 652 4.82 -30.74 13.85
N LEU A 653 4.11 -30.83 12.72
CA LEU A 653 2.66 -30.65 12.59
C LEU A 653 1.86 -31.93 12.84
N THR A 654 2.53 -33.09 12.96
CA THR A 654 1.87 -34.37 13.23
C THR A 654 2.38 -34.98 14.54
N PRO A 655 1.51 -35.54 15.39
CA PRO A 655 1.90 -36.12 16.68
C PRO A 655 2.81 -37.35 16.55
N SER A 656 2.80 -38.02 15.40
CA SER A 656 3.53 -39.28 15.14
C SER A 656 4.67 -39.16 14.11
N GLY A 657 4.96 -37.96 13.60
CA GLY A 657 5.91 -37.77 12.48
C GLY A 657 5.40 -38.35 11.16
N ASP A 658 4.07 -38.49 11.01
CA ASP A 658 3.43 -38.98 9.80
C ASP A 658 3.66 -38.01 8.63
N VAL A 659 3.88 -38.56 7.43
CA VAL A 659 4.10 -37.78 6.20
C VAL A 659 2.83 -36.98 5.87
N ILE A 660 2.94 -35.65 5.95
CA ILE A 660 1.87 -34.72 5.59
C ILE A 660 1.87 -34.46 4.07
N THR A 661 0.69 -34.32 3.47
CA THR A 661 0.57 -33.95 2.05
C THR A 661 0.21 -32.48 1.90
N PRO A 662 0.70 -31.77 0.86
CA PRO A 662 0.40 -30.36 0.61
C PRO A 662 -1.10 -30.05 0.64
N GLU A 663 -1.90 -30.88 -0.04
CA GLU A 663 -3.35 -30.66 -0.15
C GLU A 663 -4.04 -30.79 1.20
N ARG A 664 -3.58 -31.69 2.07
CA ARG A 664 -4.22 -31.91 3.38
C ARG A 664 -3.88 -30.79 4.35
N LEU A 665 -2.63 -30.32 4.36
CA LEU A 665 -2.26 -29.15 5.15
C LEU A 665 -3.04 -27.92 4.68
N PHE A 666 -3.16 -27.75 3.37
CA PHE A 666 -3.92 -26.66 2.77
C PHE A 666 -5.41 -26.70 3.16
N ASP A 667 -6.04 -27.87 3.14
CA ASP A 667 -7.42 -28.04 3.59
C ASP A 667 -7.61 -27.69 5.08
N GLU A 668 -6.66 -28.05 5.95
CA GLU A 668 -6.69 -27.66 7.37
C GLU A 668 -6.52 -26.13 7.55
N ILE A 669 -5.62 -25.52 6.77
CA ILE A 669 -5.47 -24.06 6.70
C ILE A 669 -6.78 -23.40 6.27
N LEU A 670 -7.41 -23.88 5.19
CA LEU A 670 -8.68 -23.33 4.71
C LEU A 670 -9.81 -23.52 5.71
N ASN A 671 -9.86 -24.66 6.40
CA ASN A 671 -10.84 -24.93 7.45
C ASN A 671 -10.70 -23.93 8.59
N ASN A 672 -9.48 -23.65 9.02
CA ASN A 672 -9.19 -22.63 10.03
C ASN A 672 -9.61 -21.23 9.56
N VAL A 673 -9.21 -20.85 8.35
CA VAL A 673 -9.54 -19.56 7.76
C VAL A 673 -11.05 -19.36 7.69
N TRP A 674 -11.77 -20.32 7.14
CA TRP A 674 -13.23 -20.29 7.07
C TRP A 674 -13.88 -20.17 8.45
N ARG A 675 -13.41 -20.95 9.42
CA ARG A 675 -13.93 -20.92 10.80
C ARG A 675 -13.70 -19.57 11.46
N ASP A 676 -12.49 -19.04 11.34
CA ASP A 676 -12.12 -17.73 11.87
C ASP A 676 -13.00 -16.63 11.26
N HIS A 677 -13.27 -16.69 9.96
CA HIS A 677 -14.11 -15.72 9.27
C HIS A 677 -15.57 -15.81 9.73
N THR A 678 -16.12 -17.02 9.85
CA THR A 678 -17.47 -17.26 10.37
C THR A 678 -17.64 -16.67 11.77
N LEU A 679 -16.67 -16.86 12.66
CA LEU A 679 -16.73 -16.36 14.04
C LEU A 679 -16.47 -14.86 14.16
N VAL A 680 -15.59 -14.30 13.34
CA VAL A 680 -15.41 -12.84 13.21
C VAL A 680 -16.71 -12.19 12.76
N LEU A 681 -17.40 -12.77 11.78
CA LEU A 681 -18.67 -12.26 11.26
C LEU A 681 -19.80 -12.37 12.29
N ALA A 682 -19.89 -13.49 13.00
CA ALA A 682 -20.84 -13.65 14.10
C ALA A 682 -20.60 -12.61 15.22
N SER A 683 -19.34 -12.35 15.58
CA SER A 683 -18.98 -11.32 16.56
C SER A 683 -19.37 -9.92 16.08
N LEU A 684 -19.18 -9.62 14.79
CA LEU A 684 -19.60 -8.35 14.19
C LEU A 684 -21.13 -8.18 14.24
N PHE A 685 -21.90 -9.22 13.91
CA PHE A 685 -23.36 -9.15 13.93
C PHE A 685 -23.92 -9.04 15.34
N ILE A 686 -23.32 -9.70 16.32
CA ILE A 686 -23.67 -9.49 17.73
C ILE A 686 -23.37 -8.06 18.15
N HIS A 687 -22.22 -7.51 17.74
CA HIS A 687 -21.89 -6.10 18.01
C HIS A 687 -22.91 -5.14 17.39
N TRP A 688 -23.37 -5.41 16.17
CA TRP A 688 -24.44 -4.63 15.53
C TRP A 688 -25.75 -4.76 16.32
N ALA A 689 -26.15 -5.97 16.70
CA ALA A 689 -27.35 -6.20 17.50
C ALA A 689 -27.30 -5.47 18.85
N MET A 690 -26.16 -5.50 19.57
CA MET A 690 -25.95 -4.80 20.84
C MET A 690 -26.13 -3.28 20.71
N ASN A 691 -25.67 -2.70 19.60
CA ASN A 691 -25.77 -1.26 19.34
C ASN A 691 -27.07 -0.87 18.61
N GLN A 692 -28.04 -1.79 18.54
CA GLN A 692 -29.33 -1.61 17.85
C GLN A 692 -29.17 -1.24 16.36
N LEU A 693 -28.11 -1.74 15.73
CA LEU A 693 -27.87 -1.63 14.30
C LEU A 693 -28.40 -2.90 13.62
N SER A 694 -29.47 -2.78 12.83
CA SER A 694 -30.07 -3.88 12.06
C SER A 694 -30.43 -5.11 12.93
N GLY A 695 -30.93 -4.86 14.15
CA GLY A 695 -31.01 -5.80 15.27
C GLY A 695 -31.47 -7.22 14.91
N ASP A 696 -32.71 -7.41 14.46
CA ASP A 696 -33.29 -8.74 14.27
C ASP A 696 -32.58 -9.56 13.17
N THR A 697 -32.20 -8.92 12.06
CA THR A 697 -31.45 -9.60 10.99
C THR A 697 -30.03 -9.95 11.43
N ALA A 698 -29.39 -9.10 12.23
CA ALA A 698 -28.07 -9.36 12.81
C ALA A 698 -28.12 -10.51 13.81
N ILE A 699 -29.17 -10.59 14.64
CA ILE A 699 -29.41 -11.70 15.58
C ILE A 699 -29.63 -13.01 14.81
N GLN A 700 -30.48 -13.00 13.78
CA GLN A 700 -30.73 -14.18 12.94
C GLN A 700 -29.43 -14.68 12.30
N ALA A 701 -28.65 -13.77 11.68
CA ALA A 701 -27.40 -14.13 11.02
C ALA A 701 -26.36 -14.67 12.02
N ALA A 702 -26.17 -14.01 13.17
CA ALA A 702 -25.26 -14.47 14.21
C ALA A 702 -25.63 -15.88 14.70
N ARG A 703 -26.92 -16.14 14.94
CA ARG A 703 -27.42 -17.45 15.33
C ARG A 703 -27.13 -18.52 14.27
N MET A 704 -27.40 -18.24 12.99
CA MET A 704 -27.11 -19.16 11.89
C MET A 704 -25.62 -19.55 11.84
N LEU A 705 -24.73 -18.57 11.98
CA LEU A 705 -23.28 -18.79 11.93
C LEU A 705 -22.73 -19.53 13.16
N LEU A 706 -23.21 -19.20 14.36
CA LEU A 706 -22.76 -19.82 15.61
C LEU A 706 -23.17 -21.30 15.66
N HIS A 707 -24.42 -21.59 15.33
CA HIS A 707 -25.01 -22.93 15.47
C HIS A 707 -24.96 -23.76 14.18
N GLY A 708 -24.52 -23.18 13.05
CA GLY A 708 -24.51 -23.86 11.76
C GLY A 708 -25.90 -24.16 11.22
N GLU A 709 -26.87 -23.25 11.45
CA GLU A 709 -28.23 -23.40 10.95
C GLU A 709 -28.28 -23.04 9.46
N HIS A 710 -28.45 -24.05 8.61
CA HIS A 710 -28.52 -23.89 7.15
C HIS A 710 -29.93 -23.46 6.71
N TYR A 711 -30.00 -22.57 5.73
CA TYR A 711 -31.26 -22.11 5.14
C TYR A 711 -31.80 -23.12 4.12
N ASP A 712 -30.96 -23.54 3.17
CA ASP A 712 -31.29 -24.58 2.18
C ASP A 712 -30.48 -25.85 2.44
N ARG A 713 -31.17 -26.93 2.83
CA ARG A 713 -30.55 -28.22 3.15
C ARG A 713 -30.30 -29.09 1.92
N GLY A 714 -30.14 -28.51 0.73
CA GLY A 714 -30.16 -29.14 -0.60
C GLY A 714 -29.32 -30.41 -0.81
N ASP A 715 -28.49 -30.83 0.16
CA ASP A 715 -27.75 -32.09 0.17
C ASP A 715 -27.94 -32.83 1.51
N ARG A 716 -28.87 -33.81 1.57
CA ARG A 716 -29.24 -34.59 2.78
C ARG A 716 -28.13 -35.48 3.36
N ASP A 717 -26.95 -35.51 2.74
CA ASP A 717 -25.80 -36.35 3.09
C ASP A 717 -24.66 -35.56 3.79
N THR A 718 -24.93 -34.32 4.21
CA THR A 718 -24.00 -33.55 5.06
C THR A 718 -23.68 -34.37 6.32
N ARG A 719 -22.44 -34.82 6.45
CA ARG A 719 -21.88 -35.01 7.79
C ARG A 719 -22.01 -33.65 8.46
N ASP A 720 -22.96 -33.52 9.37
CA ASP A 720 -23.14 -32.32 10.16
C ASP A 720 -21.76 -31.95 10.70
N PHE A 721 -21.21 -30.81 10.25
CA PHE A 721 -20.10 -30.22 10.98
C PHE A 721 -20.65 -30.00 12.39
N PRO A 722 -20.00 -30.53 13.44
CA PRO A 722 -20.50 -30.35 14.78
C PRO A 722 -20.65 -28.86 15.04
N ALA A 723 -21.76 -28.48 15.70
CA ALA A 723 -21.98 -27.09 16.11
C ALA A 723 -20.74 -26.58 16.85
N ASN A 724 -20.40 -25.30 16.65
CA ASN A 724 -19.25 -24.71 17.31
C ASN A 724 -19.38 -24.83 18.82
N SER A 725 -18.29 -25.15 19.50
CA SER A 725 -18.21 -25.11 20.97
C SER A 725 -17.58 -23.80 21.46
N GLY A 726 -17.75 -23.46 22.74
CA GLY A 726 -17.04 -22.32 23.33
C GLY A 726 -15.52 -22.46 23.27
N VAL A 727 -14.98 -23.68 23.42
CA VAL A 727 -13.54 -23.95 23.24
C VAL A 727 -13.08 -23.66 21.81
N ASP A 728 -13.88 -24.06 20.83
CA ASP A 728 -13.59 -23.80 19.43
C ASP A 728 -13.57 -22.31 19.09
N PHE A 729 -14.50 -21.55 19.68
CA PHE A 729 -14.53 -20.10 19.56
C PHE A 729 -13.24 -19.47 20.08
N LEU A 730 -12.81 -19.86 21.29
CA LEU A 730 -11.57 -19.34 21.87
C LEU A 730 -10.34 -19.74 21.05
N VAL A 731 -10.24 -20.98 20.56
CA VAL A 731 -9.13 -21.40 19.69
C VAL A 731 -9.03 -20.50 18.46
N SER A 732 -10.17 -20.21 17.82
CA SER A 732 -10.21 -19.33 16.65
C SER A 732 -9.85 -17.89 16.98
N ALA A 733 -10.45 -17.31 18.03
CA ALA A 733 -10.18 -15.94 18.45
C ALA A 733 -8.69 -15.73 18.83
N LEU A 734 -8.10 -16.69 19.55
CA LEU A 734 -6.69 -16.69 19.94
C LEU A 734 -5.74 -16.95 18.77
N ARG A 735 -6.16 -17.70 17.75
CA ARG A 735 -5.41 -17.88 16.50
C ARG A 735 -5.38 -16.59 15.72
N VAL A 736 -6.51 -15.90 15.56
CA VAL A 736 -6.60 -14.62 14.83
C VAL A 736 -5.63 -13.60 15.44
N VAL A 737 -5.70 -13.33 16.74
CA VAL A 737 -4.81 -12.35 17.40
C VAL A 737 -3.36 -12.86 17.53
N GLY A 738 -3.15 -14.17 17.54
CA GLY A 738 -1.82 -14.77 17.64
C GLY A 738 -1.00 -14.65 16.35
N SER A 739 -1.65 -14.58 15.18
CA SER A 739 -1.03 -14.79 13.86
C SER A 739 -0.59 -13.48 13.19
N GLY A 740 0.31 -12.76 13.84
CA GLY A 740 0.97 -11.55 13.33
C GLY A 740 0.41 -10.22 13.83
N THR A 741 1.01 -9.11 13.39
CA THR A 741 0.74 -7.76 13.92
C THR A 741 -0.54 -7.14 13.38
N GLN A 742 -1.34 -6.52 14.26
CA GLN A 742 -2.53 -5.78 13.88
C GLN A 742 -2.19 -4.65 12.91
N PHE A 743 -3.14 -4.34 12.01
CA PHE A 743 -3.01 -3.29 10.99
C PHE A 743 -1.80 -3.42 10.03
N SER A 744 -1.09 -4.55 10.04
CA SER A 744 -0.03 -4.84 9.08
C SER A 744 -0.60 -5.54 7.85
N GLU A 745 -0.38 -4.96 6.66
CA GLU A 745 -0.85 -5.52 5.38
C GLU A 745 -0.32 -6.95 5.11
N GLY A 746 0.81 -7.32 5.72
CA GLY A 746 1.45 -8.63 5.53
C GLY A 746 0.98 -9.73 6.50
N SER A 747 0.20 -9.39 7.54
CA SER A 747 -0.13 -10.33 8.61
C SER A 747 -1.57 -10.88 8.50
N TYR A 748 -1.85 -12.05 9.09
CA TYR A 748 -3.20 -12.64 9.07
C TYR A 748 -4.17 -11.81 9.93
N ALA A 749 -3.74 -11.41 11.14
CA ALA A 749 -4.50 -10.51 12.01
C ALA A 749 -4.82 -9.17 11.32
N GLY A 750 -3.81 -8.55 10.68
CA GLY A 750 -3.97 -7.28 9.97
C GLY A 750 -4.90 -7.38 8.76
N ARG A 751 -4.87 -8.50 8.02
CA ARG A 751 -5.84 -8.78 6.95
C ARG A 751 -7.30 -8.85 7.47
N ILE A 752 -7.52 -9.44 8.65
CA ILE A 752 -8.85 -9.50 9.30
C ILE A 752 -9.27 -8.11 9.82
N ASP A 753 -8.35 -7.33 10.39
CA ASP A 753 -8.65 -5.97 10.85
C ASP A 753 -9.01 -5.04 9.68
N HIS A 754 -8.27 -5.10 8.56
CA HIS A 754 -8.63 -4.33 7.36
C HIS A 754 -9.99 -4.74 6.78
N LEU A 755 -10.36 -6.02 6.93
CA LEU A 755 -11.68 -6.52 6.57
C LEU A 755 -12.76 -5.88 7.46
N LEU A 756 -12.58 -5.89 8.77
CA LEU A 756 -13.53 -5.29 9.72
C LEU A 756 -13.64 -3.77 9.56
N GLU A 757 -12.52 -3.09 9.32
CA GLU A 757 -12.50 -1.66 9.00
C GLU A 757 -13.28 -1.35 7.70
N GLY A 758 -13.18 -2.24 6.70
CA GLY A 758 -13.97 -2.15 5.48
C GLY A 758 -15.47 -2.33 5.72
N LEU A 759 -15.85 -3.27 6.59
CA LEU A 759 -17.24 -3.54 6.95
C LEU A 759 -17.85 -2.45 7.85
N SER A 760 -17.06 -1.81 8.72
CA SER A 760 -17.54 -0.70 9.55
C SER A 760 -17.98 0.51 8.71
N ARG A 761 -17.44 0.66 7.49
CA ARG A 761 -17.84 1.71 6.54
C ARG A 761 -19.29 1.58 6.06
N LEU A 762 -19.93 0.43 6.21
CA LEU A 762 -21.37 0.29 5.95
C LEU A 762 -22.20 1.20 6.87
N GLY A 763 -21.69 1.49 8.07
CA GLY A 763 -22.30 2.39 9.04
C GLY A 763 -22.08 3.88 8.80
N GLU A 764 -21.18 4.25 7.88
CA GLU A 764 -20.89 5.65 7.61
C GLU A 764 -21.99 6.32 6.79
N ALA A 765 -22.27 7.59 7.10
CA ALA A 765 -23.15 8.40 6.27
C ALA A 765 -22.60 8.56 4.85
N PRO A 766 -23.47 8.59 3.82
CA PRO A 766 -23.03 8.74 2.43
C PRO A 766 -22.16 9.98 2.25
N ARG A 767 -20.97 9.76 1.71
CA ARG A 767 -19.96 10.82 1.49
C ARG A 767 -20.30 11.62 0.23
N ILE A 768 -20.14 12.93 0.30
CA ILE A 768 -20.28 13.85 -0.84
C ILE A 768 -18.95 13.87 -1.60
N SER A 769 -19.01 13.61 -2.90
CA SER A 769 -17.84 13.66 -3.78
C SER A 769 -17.08 14.99 -3.63
N MET A 770 -15.75 14.95 -3.73
CA MET A 770 -14.82 16.08 -3.56
C MET A 770 -14.66 16.63 -2.13
N ARG A 771 -15.36 16.10 -1.11
CA ARG A 771 -15.05 16.40 0.29
C ARG A 771 -13.98 15.45 0.82
N MET A 772 -13.02 15.98 1.57
CA MET A 772 -12.05 15.17 2.31
C MET A 772 -12.71 14.70 3.60
N TYR A 773 -12.69 13.38 3.82
CA TYR A 773 -13.18 12.76 5.05
C TYR A 773 -11.98 12.10 5.74
N THR A 774 -11.65 12.54 6.94
CA THR A 774 -10.74 11.83 7.84
C THR A 774 -11.55 10.75 8.55
N SER A 775 -11.29 9.48 8.27
CA SER A 775 -11.90 8.38 9.02
C SER A 775 -11.39 8.41 10.46
N VAL A 776 -12.31 8.43 11.42
CA VAL A 776 -12.02 8.08 12.82
C VAL A 776 -11.93 6.54 12.84
N GLY A 777 -10.95 5.97 13.56
CA GLY A 777 -10.54 4.56 13.44
C GLY A 777 -11.69 3.55 13.29
N GLY A 778 -11.55 2.61 12.35
CA GLY A 778 -12.56 1.58 12.08
C GLY A 778 -12.57 0.46 13.12
N LEU A 779 -13.57 -0.43 13.01
CA LEU A 779 -13.67 -1.62 13.88
C LEU A 779 -12.45 -2.53 13.68
N SER A 780 -11.91 -3.05 14.78
CA SER A 780 -10.88 -4.08 14.80
C SER A 780 -11.37 -5.29 15.59
N PHE A 781 -10.79 -6.46 15.34
CA PHE A 781 -11.21 -7.67 16.05
C PHE A 781 -10.98 -7.54 17.57
N SER A 782 -9.95 -6.82 18.02
CA SER A 782 -9.69 -6.59 19.45
C SER A 782 -10.63 -5.57 20.09
N THR A 783 -11.44 -4.84 19.33
CA THR A 783 -12.42 -3.87 19.86
C THR A 783 -13.81 -4.48 20.04
N LEU A 784 -13.97 -5.80 19.86
CA LEU A 784 -15.25 -6.51 19.96
C LEU A 784 -15.40 -7.43 21.20
N PRO A 785 -14.72 -7.22 22.36
CA PRO A 785 -14.71 -8.21 23.43
C PRO A 785 -16.11 -8.48 24.00
N SER A 786 -16.97 -7.48 24.18
CA SER A 786 -18.33 -7.70 24.69
C SER A 786 -19.18 -8.57 23.75
N ALA A 787 -19.06 -8.38 22.44
CA ALA A 787 -19.76 -9.21 21.46
C ALA A 787 -19.19 -10.64 21.39
N GLN A 788 -17.87 -10.78 21.53
CA GLN A 788 -17.19 -12.08 21.61
C GLN A 788 -17.59 -12.86 22.86
N VAL A 789 -17.76 -12.18 24.01
CA VAL A 789 -18.24 -12.81 25.24
C VAL A 789 -19.69 -13.29 25.07
N ILE A 790 -20.58 -12.50 24.46
CA ILE A 790 -21.96 -12.93 24.15
C ILE A 790 -21.97 -14.14 23.20
N ALA A 791 -21.11 -14.17 22.18
CA ALA A 791 -20.94 -15.35 21.34
C ALA A 791 -20.50 -16.58 22.15
N LEU A 792 -19.56 -16.40 23.07
CA LEU A 792 -19.08 -17.47 23.96
C LEU A 792 -20.20 -17.97 24.89
N LEU A 793 -20.99 -17.07 25.49
CA LEU A 793 -22.17 -17.41 26.30
C LEU A 793 -23.18 -18.28 25.52
N ALA A 794 -23.45 -17.94 24.26
CA ALA A 794 -24.35 -18.69 23.40
C ALA A 794 -23.84 -20.10 23.08
N LEU A 795 -22.51 -20.28 23.01
CA LEU A 795 -21.84 -21.56 22.71
C LEU A 795 -21.49 -22.40 23.95
N MET A 796 -21.90 -21.98 25.14
CA MET A 796 -21.61 -22.64 26.43
C MET A 796 -22.87 -23.21 27.09
N PRO A 797 -23.54 -24.20 26.47
CA PRO A 797 -24.72 -24.85 27.06
C PRO A 797 -24.39 -25.75 28.25
N ARG A 798 -23.10 -25.96 28.54
CA ARG A 798 -22.56 -26.70 29.70
C ARG A 798 -21.16 -26.17 29.97
N GLN A 799 -20.66 -26.41 31.18
CA GLN A 799 -19.25 -26.17 31.51
C GLN A 799 -18.33 -26.99 30.60
N GLN A 800 -17.31 -26.34 30.04
CA GLN A 800 -16.29 -26.95 29.19
C GLN A 800 -14.91 -26.69 29.80
N SER A 801 -13.98 -27.61 29.60
CA SER A 801 -12.57 -27.46 30.04
C SER A 801 -11.66 -27.23 28.85
N ALA A 802 -10.54 -26.53 29.05
CA ALA A 802 -9.52 -26.35 28.02
C ALA A 802 -9.00 -27.70 27.49
N ASN A 803 -9.35 -28.01 26.24
CA ASN A 803 -8.93 -29.23 25.55
C ASN A 803 -7.44 -29.14 25.14
N GLU A 804 -6.89 -30.24 24.65
CA GLU A 804 -5.48 -30.34 24.25
C GLU A 804 -5.11 -29.33 23.13
N ALA A 805 -6.04 -29.07 22.21
CA ALA A 805 -5.86 -28.10 21.14
C ALA A 805 -5.65 -26.67 21.69
N LEU A 806 -6.56 -26.22 22.56
CA LEU A 806 -6.48 -24.93 23.23
C LEU A 806 -5.20 -24.83 24.08
N ARG A 807 -4.86 -25.87 24.85
CA ARG A 807 -3.63 -25.90 25.67
C ARG A 807 -2.37 -25.74 24.82
N ARG A 808 -2.29 -26.42 23.67
CA ARG A 808 -1.17 -26.24 22.73
C ARG A 808 -1.09 -24.81 22.19
N LEU A 809 -2.23 -24.22 21.82
CA LEU A 809 -2.25 -22.83 21.35
C LEU A 809 -1.81 -21.84 22.44
N LEU A 810 -2.12 -22.10 23.70
CA LEU A 810 -1.72 -21.24 24.82
C LEU A 810 -0.25 -21.39 25.23
N THR A 811 0.41 -22.48 24.82
CA THR A 811 1.78 -22.83 25.24
C THR A 811 2.79 -22.89 24.09
N ARG A 812 2.35 -22.84 22.83
CA ARG A 812 3.23 -22.82 21.65
C ARG A 812 3.14 -21.49 20.90
N GLY A 813 4.30 -20.91 20.61
CA GLY A 813 4.44 -19.70 19.82
C GLY A 813 5.53 -18.78 20.36
N GLU A 814 5.89 -17.77 19.59
CA GLU A 814 6.75 -16.69 20.05
C GLU A 814 6.05 -15.89 21.16
N ASP A 815 6.82 -15.32 22.10
CA ASP A 815 6.27 -14.56 23.21
C ASP A 815 5.34 -13.41 22.76
N LYS A 816 5.68 -12.72 21.65
CA LYS A 816 4.81 -11.69 21.06
C LYS A 816 3.39 -12.21 20.75
N ALA A 817 3.29 -13.43 20.23
CA ALA A 817 1.98 -14.04 19.94
C ALA A 817 1.25 -14.40 21.25
N LEU A 818 1.98 -14.91 22.25
CA LEU A 818 1.42 -15.24 23.56
C LEU A 818 0.90 -13.98 24.30
N ARG A 819 1.62 -12.86 24.23
CA ARG A 819 1.18 -11.57 24.79
C ARG A 819 -0.11 -11.05 24.16
N ARG A 820 -0.25 -11.16 22.84
CA ARG A 820 -1.50 -10.80 22.15
C ARG A 820 -2.67 -11.69 22.56
N ARG A 821 -2.42 -12.99 22.73
CA ARG A 821 -3.41 -13.96 23.23
C ARG A 821 -3.82 -13.63 24.66
N GLU A 822 -2.87 -13.31 25.52
CA GLU A 822 -3.13 -12.88 26.90
C GLU A 822 -3.95 -11.58 26.95
N ALA A 823 -3.57 -10.57 26.17
CA ALA A 823 -4.30 -9.31 26.09
C ALA A 823 -5.76 -9.51 25.67
N LEU A 824 -6.02 -10.42 24.72
CA LEU A 824 -7.39 -10.77 24.35
C LEU A 824 -8.13 -11.47 25.50
N LEU A 825 -7.52 -12.46 26.16
CA LEU A 825 -8.15 -13.15 27.30
C LEU A 825 -8.50 -12.17 28.43
N ARG A 826 -7.60 -11.23 28.75
CA ARG A 826 -7.83 -10.15 29.72
C ARG A 826 -8.96 -9.22 29.29
N ALA A 827 -9.04 -8.89 27.99
CA ALA A 827 -10.13 -8.08 27.47
C ALA A 827 -11.48 -8.82 27.54
N LEU A 828 -11.51 -10.14 27.30
CA LEU A 828 -12.70 -10.97 27.45
C LEU A 828 -13.11 -11.12 28.93
N GLU A 829 -12.14 -11.28 29.84
CA GLU A 829 -12.34 -11.28 31.29
C GLU A 829 -12.95 -9.96 31.75
N SER A 830 -12.38 -8.81 31.38
CA SER A 830 -12.97 -7.50 31.70
C SER A 830 -14.36 -7.32 31.10
N ALA A 831 -14.57 -7.74 29.85
CA ALA A 831 -15.86 -7.58 29.19
C ALA A 831 -16.97 -8.46 29.81
N ILE A 832 -16.65 -9.65 30.33
CA ILE A 832 -17.65 -10.51 31.01
C ILE A 832 -18.10 -9.91 32.34
N GLU A 833 -17.25 -9.13 33.00
CA GLU A 833 -17.58 -8.40 34.23
C GLU A 833 -18.50 -7.21 33.95
N GLU A 834 -18.30 -6.53 32.81
CA GLU A 834 -19.08 -5.36 32.37
C GLU A 834 -20.46 -5.70 31.77
N LEU A 835 -20.73 -6.97 31.42
CA LEU A 835 -22.03 -7.37 30.88
C LEU A 835 -23.16 -7.25 31.91
N ASP A 836 -24.24 -6.58 31.51
CA ASP A 836 -25.45 -6.38 32.29
C ASP A 836 -26.56 -7.38 31.90
N GLU A 837 -27.08 -8.15 32.86
CA GLU A 837 -28.12 -9.17 32.63
C GLU A 837 -29.41 -8.56 32.05
N GLU A 838 -29.85 -7.40 32.58
CA GLU A 838 -31.09 -6.76 32.15
C GLU A 838 -31.05 -6.35 30.67
N ARG A 839 -29.87 -5.90 30.20
CA ARG A 839 -29.68 -5.47 28.81
C ARG A 839 -29.42 -6.61 27.84
N HIS A 840 -28.68 -7.64 28.25
CA HIS A 840 -28.14 -8.64 27.32
C HIS A 840 -28.87 -9.99 27.35
N SER A 841 -29.71 -10.25 28.35
CA SER A 841 -30.47 -11.51 28.46
C SER A 841 -31.39 -11.78 27.26
N ILE A 842 -32.09 -10.75 26.76
CA ILE A 842 -32.99 -10.87 25.60
C ILE A 842 -32.22 -11.25 24.33
N LEU A 843 -31.09 -10.57 24.09
CA LEU A 843 -30.21 -10.86 22.96
C LEU A 843 -29.66 -12.29 23.05
N LEU A 844 -29.17 -12.69 24.22
CA LEU A 844 -28.64 -14.04 24.43
C LEU A 844 -29.71 -15.12 24.20
N ALA A 845 -30.92 -14.90 24.73
CA ALA A 845 -32.05 -15.83 24.53
C ALA A 845 -32.41 -15.97 23.04
N ALA A 846 -32.38 -14.88 22.28
CA ALA A 846 -32.66 -14.91 20.84
C ALA A 846 -31.58 -15.67 20.04
N LEU A 847 -30.31 -15.60 20.47
CA LEU A 847 -29.19 -16.33 19.85
C LEU A 847 -29.26 -17.84 20.11
N ILE A 848 -29.61 -18.26 21.33
CA ILE A 848 -29.67 -19.69 21.72
C ILE A 848 -30.91 -20.38 21.13
N GLY A 849 -32.03 -19.67 21.02
CA GLY A 849 -33.31 -20.22 20.63
C GLY A 849 -34.03 -20.98 21.75
N PRO A 850 -35.22 -21.55 21.48
CA PRO A 850 -36.16 -22.03 22.51
C PRO A 850 -35.79 -23.38 23.18
N ALA A 851 -34.58 -23.90 22.95
CA ALA A 851 -34.24 -25.30 23.24
C ALA A 851 -33.42 -25.53 24.52
N GLU A 852 -32.95 -24.48 25.23
CA GLU A 852 -32.03 -24.65 26.37
C GLU A 852 -32.45 -23.83 27.61
N ASP A 853 -32.54 -24.51 28.77
CA ASP A 853 -33.10 -24.01 30.04
C ASP A 853 -32.06 -23.32 30.99
N LEU A 854 -30.86 -22.99 30.51
CA LEU A 854 -29.84 -22.36 31.37
C LEU A 854 -30.03 -20.85 31.50
N SER A 855 -29.87 -20.34 32.72
CA SER A 855 -29.91 -18.91 33.03
C SER A 855 -28.70 -18.15 32.46
N PHE A 856 -28.83 -16.83 32.34
CA PHE A 856 -27.75 -15.94 31.90
C PHE A 856 -26.51 -16.09 32.78
N GLU A 857 -26.68 -16.04 34.10
CA GLU A 857 -25.58 -16.11 35.08
C GLU A 857 -24.86 -17.47 35.10
N GLU A 858 -25.56 -18.58 34.86
CA GLU A 858 -24.91 -19.90 34.73
C GLU A 858 -24.01 -19.96 33.50
N ARG A 859 -24.44 -19.41 32.36
CA ARG A 859 -23.62 -19.34 31.14
C ARG A 859 -22.44 -18.40 31.33
N ARG A 860 -22.65 -17.27 32.01
CA ARG A 860 -21.60 -16.30 32.36
C ARG A 860 -20.53 -16.97 33.20
N THR A 861 -20.94 -17.72 34.23
CA THR A 861 -20.03 -18.50 35.08
C THR A 861 -19.25 -19.54 34.26
N ASN A 862 -19.92 -20.28 33.37
CA ASN A 862 -19.26 -21.27 32.52
C ASN A 862 -18.21 -20.63 31.57
N ALA A 863 -18.55 -19.50 30.96
CA ALA A 863 -17.65 -18.76 30.07
C ALA A 863 -16.46 -18.15 30.84
N HIS A 864 -16.71 -17.52 31.99
CA HIS A 864 -15.67 -16.98 32.87
C HIS A 864 -14.65 -18.05 33.26
N GLN A 865 -15.13 -19.21 33.72
CA GLN A 865 -14.24 -20.32 34.12
C GLN A 865 -13.36 -20.82 32.98
N LEU A 866 -13.88 -20.86 31.74
CA LEU A 866 -13.07 -21.28 30.59
C LEU A 866 -11.98 -20.25 30.24
N ILE A 867 -12.30 -18.95 30.32
CA ILE A 867 -11.35 -17.84 30.12
C ILE A 867 -10.27 -17.87 31.21
N GLU A 868 -10.68 -17.95 32.48
CA GLU A 868 -9.79 -18.01 33.63
C GLU A 868 -8.84 -19.23 33.56
N GLN A 869 -9.37 -20.41 33.25
CA GLN A 869 -8.54 -21.61 33.02
C GLN A 869 -7.51 -21.40 31.90
N SER A 870 -7.91 -20.74 30.82
CA SER A 870 -7.03 -20.47 29.68
C SER A 870 -5.94 -19.46 30.03
N LEU A 871 -6.30 -18.41 30.78
CA LEU A 871 -5.38 -17.39 31.26
C LEU A 871 -4.35 -17.99 32.20
N VAL A 872 -4.77 -18.80 33.18
CA VAL A 872 -3.88 -19.49 34.12
C VAL A 872 -2.89 -20.41 33.41
N VAL A 873 -3.32 -21.14 32.37
CA VAL A 873 -2.43 -22.01 31.58
C VAL A 873 -1.38 -21.18 30.84
N LEU A 874 -1.79 -20.07 30.22
CA LEU A 874 -0.91 -19.20 29.44
C LEU A 874 0.08 -18.45 30.34
N THR A 875 -0.40 -17.77 31.40
CA THR A 875 0.44 -16.97 32.30
C THR A 875 1.48 -17.86 32.97
N ARG A 876 1.07 -19.02 33.51
CA ARG A 876 2.02 -19.97 34.12
C ARG A 876 3.10 -20.45 33.15
N TYR A 877 2.75 -20.70 31.90
CA TYR A 877 3.73 -21.08 30.87
C TYR A 877 4.69 -19.92 30.56
N ARG A 878 4.16 -18.71 30.38
CA ARG A 878 4.96 -17.50 30.12
C ARG A 878 5.88 -17.17 31.28
N ASP A 879 5.39 -17.20 32.53
CA ASP A 879 6.18 -16.95 33.73
C ASP A 879 7.34 -17.95 33.81
N GLN A 880 7.08 -19.24 33.57
CA GLN A 880 8.13 -20.24 33.53
C GLN A 880 9.15 -19.98 32.40
N ALA A 881 8.69 -19.61 31.20
CA ALA A 881 9.57 -19.28 30.09
C ALA A 881 10.44 -18.04 30.37
N ILE A 882 9.89 -17.01 31.01
CA ILE A 882 10.62 -15.81 31.46
C ILE A 882 11.66 -16.20 32.52
N ILE A 883 11.30 -17.08 33.46
CA ILE A 883 12.19 -17.57 34.51
C ILE A 883 13.37 -18.36 33.92
N GLU A 884 13.16 -19.12 32.85
CA GLU A 884 14.18 -19.92 32.18
C GLU A 884 15.02 -19.13 31.17
N ALA A 885 14.50 -18.00 30.66
CA ALA A 885 15.18 -17.20 29.66
C ALA A 885 16.45 -16.52 30.22
N PRO A 886 17.58 -16.56 29.50
CA PRO A 886 18.80 -15.87 29.90
C PRO A 886 18.61 -14.35 29.82
N ILE A 887 19.27 -13.64 30.73
CA ILE A 887 19.30 -12.17 30.73
C ILE A 887 20.15 -11.68 29.56
N ASP A 888 19.67 -10.66 28.85
CA ASP A 888 20.35 -10.03 27.73
C ASP A 888 21.33 -8.96 28.23
N THR A 889 22.63 -9.28 28.17
CA THR A 889 23.71 -8.38 28.57
C THR A 889 23.78 -7.11 27.71
N ASP A 890 23.46 -7.23 26.42
CA ASP A 890 23.49 -6.09 25.49
C ASP A 890 22.39 -5.09 25.86
N ARG A 891 21.23 -5.58 26.30
CA ARG A 891 20.13 -4.74 26.78
C ARG A 891 20.49 -4.00 28.08
N ILE A 892 21.13 -4.69 29.02
CA ILE A 892 21.63 -4.08 30.26
C ILE A 892 22.69 -3.01 29.95
N ALA A 893 23.59 -3.26 29.00
CA ALA A 893 24.57 -2.27 28.56
C ALA A 893 23.91 -1.03 27.93
N ALA A 894 22.82 -1.21 27.17
CA ALA A 894 22.05 -0.10 26.61
C ALA A 894 21.40 0.77 27.71
N VAL A 895 20.89 0.17 28.79
CA VAL A 895 20.43 0.90 29.99
C VAL A 895 21.59 1.70 30.61
N GLY A 896 22.78 1.09 30.73
CA GLY A 896 23.98 1.77 31.22
C GLY A 896 24.38 2.98 30.37
N SER A 897 24.39 2.82 29.05
CA SER A 897 24.69 3.92 28.11
C SER A 897 23.64 5.05 28.17
N ALA A 898 22.35 4.70 28.27
CA ALA A 898 21.28 5.68 28.44
C ALA A 898 21.45 6.47 29.75
N ALA A 899 21.67 5.78 30.87
CA ALA A 899 21.95 6.39 32.17
C ALA A 899 23.22 7.26 32.17
N ALA A 900 24.26 6.85 31.45
CA ALA A 900 25.52 7.59 31.38
C ALA A 900 25.48 8.85 30.52
N SER A 901 24.58 8.91 29.53
CA SER A 901 24.57 9.93 28.47
C SER A 901 24.50 11.39 28.95
N LYS A 902 23.93 11.63 30.14
CA LYS A 902 23.79 12.96 30.74
C LYS A 902 24.41 13.05 32.14
N ALA A 903 24.24 12.03 32.96
CA ALA A 903 24.47 12.07 34.41
C ALA A 903 25.93 12.35 34.83
N PHE A 904 26.90 12.07 33.96
CA PHE A 904 28.34 12.20 34.26
C PHE A 904 29.01 13.31 33.45
N SER A 905 28.20 14.23 32.91
CA SER A 905 28.65 15.42 32.19
C SER A 905 28.52 16.68 33.05
N LYS A 906 29.14 17.78 32.60
CA LYS A 906 29.09 19.10 33.25
C LYS A 906 27.77 19.86 33.02
N THR A 907 26.66 19.20 32.70
CA THR A 907 25.47 19.88 32.18
C THR A 907 24.46 20.35 33.23
N GLU A 908 24.55 19.89 34.48
CA GLU A 908 23.59 20.23 35.54
C GLU A 908 24.28 20.62 36.86
N PHE A 909 23.55 21.24 37.80
CA PHE A 909 24.06 21.53 39.14
C PHE A 909 24.15 20.25 39.99
N PRO A 910 25.18 20.08 40.85
CA PRO A 910 26.35 20.94 41.03
C PRO A 910 27.48 20.65 40.02
N ARG A 911 27.32 19.67 39.14
CA ARG A 911 28.38 19.17 38.22
C ARG A 911 28.97 20.24 37.30
N HIS A 912 28.16 21.18 36.82
CA HIS A 912 28.62 22.26 35.93
C HIS A 912 29.60 23.24 36.59
N LEU A 913 29.65 23.25 37.93
CA LEU A 913 30.54 24.12 38.71
C LEU A 913 31.92 23.49 38.94
N PHE A 914 32.13 22.20 38.62
CA PHE A 914 33.44 21.56 38.76
C PHE A 914 34.40 21.98 37.64
N ASP A 915 35.65 22.28 37.99
CA ASP A 915 36.72 22.61 37.04
C ASP A 915 37.06 21.43 36.13
N GLU A 916 36.99 20.19 36.64
CA GLU A 916 37.22 18.98 35.86
C GLU A 916 36.34 17.81 36.32
N ILE A 917 35.81 17.04 35.35
CA ILE A 917 35.17 15.74 35.61
C ILE A 917 36.01 14.69 34.90
N VAL A 918 36.57 13.75 35.67
CA VAL A 918 37.55 12.76 35.17
C VAL A 918 37.08 11.35 35.44
N LEU A 919 37.33 10.45 34.49
CA LEU A 919 37.16 9.01 34.67
C LEU A 919 38.47 8.39 35.17
N THR A 920 38.42 7.61 36.24
CA THR A 920 39.58 6.91 36.82
C THR A 920 39.31 5.41 36.96
N SER A 921 40.35 4.59 36.93
CA SER A 921 40.25 3.15 37.24
C SER A 921 40.40 2.85 38.74
N ASP A 922 40.64 3.88 39.57
CA ASP A 922 40.74 3.71 41.03
C ASP A 922 39.37 3.44 41.66
N ARG A 923 39.35 2.65 42.74
CA ARG A 923 38.13 2.48 43.55
C ARG A 923 37.83 3.73 44.36
N LEU A 924 36.61 4.22 44.28
CA LEU A 924 36.11 5.42 44.97
C LEU A 924 34.92 5.09 45.89
N THR A 925 34.20 6.10 46.36
CA THR A 925 33.05 5.92 47.25
C THR A 925 31.84 5.42 46.48
N GLU A 926 31.42 4.19 46.76
CA GLU A 926 30.29 3.53 46.08
C GLU A 926 28.94 4.13 46.48
N PHE A 927 28.08 4.31 45.48
CA PHE A 927 26.64 4.56 45.64
C PHE A 927 25.87 3.51 44.87
N ASN A 928 24.77 3.03 45.45
CA ASN A 928 23.90 2.02 44.86
C ASN A 928 22.46 2.53 44.81
N MET A 929 21.87 2.51 43.62
CA MET A 929 20.44 2.71 43.38
C MET A 929 19.79 1.37 43.04
N ARG A 930 18.61 1.11 43.59
CA ARG A 930 17.80 -0.07 43.29
C ARG A 930 16.45 0.36 42.74
N VAL A 931 16.09 -0.15 41.57
CA VAL A 931 14.77 0.01 40.95
C VAL A 931 14.13 -1.37 40.89
N SER A 932 13.18 -1.61 41.81
CA SER A 932 12.47 -2.88 41.96
C SER A 932 11.16 -2.92 41.17
N GLY A 933 10.61 -4.11 40.96
CA GLY A 933 9.32 -4.31 40.28
C GLY A 933 9.41 -4.24 38.76
N LEU A 934 10.61 -4.38 38.20
CA LEU A 934 10.82 -4.41 36.76
C LEU A 934 10.48 -5.80 36.21
N ASN A 935 9.79 -5.85 35.07
CA ASN A 935 9.47 -7.10 34.42
C ASN A 935 10.75 -7.73 33.84
N ARG A 936 11.13 -8.93 34.30
CA ARG A 936 12.31 -9.64 33.82
C ARG A 936 12.26 -9.87 32.31
N GLY A 937 11.08 -10.07 31.73
CA GLY A 937 10.89 -10.29 30.30
C GLY A 937 11.48 -9.18 29.42
N GLU A 938 11.50 -7.94 29.90
CA GLU A 938 12.07 -6.77 29.17
C GLU A 938 13.60 -6.83 29.04
N PHE A 939 14.26 -7.69 29.81
CA PHE A 939 15.72 -7.84 29.88
C PHE A 939 16.20 -9.25 29.51
N THR A 940 15.40 -10.04 28.78
CA THR A 940 15.73 -11.43 28.40
C THR A 940 16.08 -11.59 26.93
N ARG A 941 16.77 -12.68 26.57
CA ARG A 941 17.06 -13.07 25.19
C ARG A 941 16.52 -14.48 24.90
N PRO A 942 15.54 -14.65 23.97
CA PRO A 942 14.86 -13.60 23.20
C PRO A 942 13.99 -12.71 24.09
N LEU A 943 13.68 -11.50 23.62
CA LEU A 943 12.90 -10.51 24.37
C LEU A 943 11.46 -11.02 24.63
N MET A 944 11.10 -11.17 25.92
CA MET A 944 9.79 -11.70 26.37
C MET A 944 8.89 -10.64 27.05
N GLY A 945 9.29 -9.38 27.02
CA GLY A 945 8.55 -8.22 27.54
C GLY A 945 8.60 -7.06 26.55
N GLU A 946 7.67 -6.11 26.69
CA GLU A 946 7.69 -4.89 25.87
C GLU A 946 8.42 -3.78 26.63
N PRO A 947 9.59 -3.33 26.15
CA PRO A 947 10.27 -2.22 26.80
C PRO A 947 9.44 -0.95 26.66
N VAL A 948 9.49 -0.11 27.69
CA VAL A 948 8.80 1.18 27.70
C VAL A 948 9.35 2.06 26.57
N LEU A 949 8.46 2.70 25.80
CA LEU A 949 8.82 3.54 24.64
C LEU A 949 9.88 4.62 24.96
N ASN A 950 9.82 5.20 26.16
CA ASN A 950 10.72 6.27 26.60
C ASN A 950 11.70 5.81 27.69
N GLU A 951 12.01 4.50 27.78
CA GLU A 951 12.86 3.95 28.85
C GLU A 951 14.25 4.62 28.90
N ALA A 952 14.84 4.92 27.73
CA ALA A 952 16.16 5.54 27.65
C ALA A 952 16.16 7.00 28.15
N GLU A 953 15.07 7.74 27.96
CA GLU A 953 14.90 9.10 28.51
C GLU A 953 14.72 9.02 30.03
N TRP A 954 13.89 8.09 30.49
CA TRP A 954 13.66 7.87 31.91
C TRP A 954 14.96 7.53 32.65
N TRP A 955 15.75 6.57 32.17
CA TRP A 955 17.05 6.22 32.77
C TRP A 955 18.05 7.38 32.73
N ARG A 956 18.08 8.16 31.64
CA ARG A 956 18.94 9.33 31.51
C ARG A 956 18.65 10.37 32.59
N ASP A 957 17.39 10.76 32.73
CA ASP A 957 17.01 11.86 33.62
C ASP A 957 17.03 11.43 35.09
N VAL A 958 16.52 10.23 35.42
CA VAL A 958 16.58 9.68 36.78
C VAL A 958 18.02 9.53 37.27
N MET A 959 18.93 9.06 36.41
CA MET A 959 20.34 8.95 36.77
C MET A 959 20.98 10.34 36.94
N SER A 960 20.64 11.28 36.06
CA SER A 960 21.16 12.65 36.12
C SER A 960 20.82 13.34 37.44
N ASP A 961 19.56 13.27 37.85
CA ASP A 961 19.08 13.81 39.12
C ASP A 961 19.75 13.11 40.31
N ARG A 962 19.85 11.77 40.26
CA ARG A 962 20.40 11.00 41.38
C ARG A 962 21.90 11.24 41.58
N VAL A 963 22.68 11.33 40.51
CA VAL A 963 24.11 11.67 40.61
C VAL A 963 24.27 13.10 41.16
N ALA A 964 23.41 14.04 40.75
CA ALA A 964 23.47 15.42 41.23
C ALA A 964 23.20 15.49 42.75
N ASP A 965 22.14 14.84 43.21
CA ASP A 965 21.79 14.74 44.64
C ASP A 965 22.93 14.16 45.47
N VAL A 966 23.54 13.08 44.99
CA VAL A 966 24.59 12.35 45.72
C VAL A 966 25.89 13.15 45.76
N VAL A 967 26.31 13.73 44.63
CA VAL A 967 27.50 14.61 44.57
C VAL A 967 27.30 15.83 45.48
N TRP A 968 26.12 16.44 45.46
CA TRP A 968 25.81 17.58 46.32
C TRP A 968 25.85 17.19 47.81
N SER A 969 25.31 16.02 48.18
CA SER A 969 25.42 15.51 49.54
C SER A 969 26.89 15.32 49.98
N ASP A 970 27.78 14.86 49.10
CA ASP A 970 29.20 14.71 49.42
C ASP A 970 29.88 16.08 49.62
N VAL A 971 29.52 17.07 48.79
CA VAL A 971 29.99 18.46 48.94
C VAL A 971 29.58 18.99 50.31
N LEU A 972 28.32 18.83 50.70
CA LEU A 972 27.81 19.28 52.01
C LEU A 972 28.50 18.60 53.19
N GLN A 973 28.86 17.33 53.08
CA GLN A 973 29.57 16.61 54.16
C GLN A 973 31.02 17.07 54.35
N GLN A 974 31.67 17.55 53.29
CA GLN A 974 33.05 18.07 53.35
C GLN A 974 33.10 19.57 53.68
N LEU A 975 31.99 20.28 53.47
CA LEU A 975 31.84 21.70 53.79
C LEU A 975 31.83 21.93 55.31
N HIS A 976 32.65 22.87 55.77
CA HIS A 976 32.67 23.35 57.16
C HIS A 976 32.30 24.84 57.21
N PRO A 977 31.04 25.20 56.91
CA PRO A 977 30.67 26.59 56.74
C PRO A 977 30.60 27.35 58.06
N ILE A 978 31.01 28.62 58.02
CA ILE A 978 30.87 29.55 59.14
C ILE A 978 29.39 29.88 59.30
N ARG A 979 28.83 29.58 60.48
CA ARG A 979 27.42 29.81 60.78
C ARG A 979 27.14 31.30 61.02
N ILE A 980 26.12 31.82 60.35
CA ILE A 980 25.53 33.14 60.52
C ILE A 980 24.03 32.94 60.73
N ASP A 981 23.53 33.26 61.92
CA ASP A 981 22.10 33.19 62.18
C ASP A 981 21.45 34.54 61.81
N SER A 982 20.38 34.50 61.01
CA SER A 982 19.58 35.67 60.65
C SER A 982 18.10 35.40 60.94
N GLN A 983 17.41 36.33 61.60
CA GLN A 983 16.01 36.17 61.99
C GLN A 983 15.07 37.10 61.22
N THR A 984 15.60 38.12 60.55
CA THR A 984 14.81 39.07 59.76
C THR A 984 15.22 39.08 58.28
N PRO A 985 14.31 39.50 57.36
CA PRO A 985 14.65 39.64 55.94
C PRO A 985 15.88 40.53 55.69
N LEU A 986 16.01 41.62 56.47
CA LEU A 986 17.13 42.55 56.34
C LEU A 986 18.45 41.94 56.84
N GLU A 987 18.42 41.19 57.95
CA GLU A 987 19.59 40.47 58.46
C GLU A 987 20.05 39.37 57.50
N PHE A 988 19.12 38.66 56.88
CA PHE A 988 19.43 37.66 55.86
C PHE A 988 20.14 38.30 54.66
N TRP A 989 19.60 39.41 54.15
CA TRP A 989 20.23 40.14 53.05
C TRP A 989 21.61 40.68 53.42
N HIS A 990 21.78 41.24 54.62
CA HIS A 990 23.09 41.68 55.10
C HIS A 990 24.09 40.53 55.21
N ALA A 991 23.67 39.36 55.70
CA ALA A 991 24.51 38.17 55.77
C ALA A 991 24.96 37.68 54.39
N VAL A 992 24.03 37.65 53.41
CA VAL A 992 24.34 37.27 52.02
C VAL A 992 25.30 38.30 51.38
N ARG A 993 25.05 39.60 51.57
CA ARG A 993 25.84 40.70 50.99
C ARG A 993 27.26 40.73 51.57
N GLU A 994 27.39 40.74 52.90
CA GLU A 994 28.70 40.74 53.57
C GLU A 994 29.48 39.45 53.30
N GLY A 995 28.80 38.30 53.31
CA GLY A 995 29.42 37.03 52.93
C GLY A 995 29.92 37.04 51.48
N SER A 996 29.14 37.61 50.57
CA SER A 996 29.50 37.73 49.16
C SER A 996 30.70 38.66 48.96
N GLU A 997 30.75 39.79 49.65
CA GLU A 997 31.91 40.72 49.63
C GLU A 997 33.18 40.07 50.20
N ARG A 998 33.06 39.28 51.28
CA ARG A 998 34.20 38.54 51.84
C ARG A 998 34.75 37.50 50.87
N ILE A 999 33.89 36.79 50.14
CA ILE A 999 34.33 35.85 49.09
C ILE A 999 35.03 36.60 47.94
N ARG A 1000 34.49 37.76 47.53
CA ARG A 1000 35.08 38.60 46.47
C ARG A 1000 36.43 39.21 46.84
N THR A 1001 36.62 39.62 48.10
CA THR A 1001 37.92 40.19 48.55
C THR A 1001 39.06 39.17 48.54
N ILE A 1002 38.75 37.88 48.61
CA ILE A 1002 39.71 36.77 48.47
C ILE A 1002 39.90 36.38 46.98
N GLY A 1003 39.19 37.03 46.06
CA GLY A 1003 39.35 36.87 44.61
C GLY A 1003 38.47 35.77 43.99
N HIS A 1004 37.38 35.38 44.66
CA HIS A 1004 36.43 34.38 44.17
C HIS A 1004 35.05 34.98 43.92
N ASP A 1005 34.29 34.42 42.98
CA ASP A 1005 32.90 34.81 42.75
C ASP A 1005 31.96 34.01 43.68
N PRO A 1006 31.10 34.64 44.47
CA PRO A 1006 30.16 33.96 45.36
C PRO A 1006 28.98 33.38 44.58
N LEU A 1007 28.44 32.26 45.06
CA LEU A 1007 27.13 31.72 44.66
C LEU A 1007 26.34 31.29 45.88
N LEU A 1008 25.03 31.46 45.81
CA LEU A 1008 24.10 31.13 46.89
C LEU A 1008 23.31 29.88 46.52
N VAL A 1009 23.17 28.96 47.46
CA VAL A 1009 22.34 27.76 47.31
C VAL A 1009 21.21 27.81 48.32
N ILE A 1010 19.99 27.60 47.84
CA ILE A 1010 18.74 27.58 48.62
C ILE A 1010 18.02 26.24 48.42
N ASP A 1011 17.21 25.84 49.40
CA ASP A 1011 16.40 24.61 49.32
C ASP A 1011 15.21 24.77 48.36
N ASN A 1012 14.55 25.94 48.42
CA ASN A 1012 13.37 26.26 47.63
C ASN A 1012 13.33 27.76 47.30
N ALA A 1013 12.98 28.12 46.07
CA ALA A 1013 12.82 29.51 45.63
C ALA A 1013 11.80 30.32 46.44
N SER A 1014 10.85 29.63 47.10
CA SER A 1014 9.84 30.25 47.97
C SER A 1014 10.18 30.18 49.47
N ALA A 1015 11.35 29.69 49.86
CA ALA A 1015 11.76 29.59 51.25
C ALA A 1015 13.12 30.30 51.45
N PRO A 1016 13.20 31.36 52.27
CA PRO A 1016 12.12 31.96 53.06
C PRO A 1016 11.07 32.68 52.20
N GLU A 1017 9.84 32.84 52.73
CA GLU A 1017 8.70 33.45 52.00
C GLU A 1017 9.04 34.82 51.40
N TRP A 1018 9.87 35.62 52.10
CA TRP A 1018 10.27 36.93 51.61
C TRP A 1018 11.16 36.91 50.36
N LEU A 1019 11.83 35.80 50.02
CA LEU A 1019 12.54 35.68 48.74
C LEU A 1019 11.58 35.72 47.55
N TYR A 1020 10.43 35.06 47.70
CA TYR A 1020 9.37 35.08 46.69
C TYR A 1020 8.78 36.49 46.55
N ASP A 1021 8.49 37.16 47.68
CA ASP A 1021 8.02 38.55 47.72
C ASP A 1021 9.02 39.51 47.02
N TRP A 1022 10.32 39.31 47.21
CA TRP A 1022 11.36 40.15 46.58
C TRP A 1022 11.50 39.92 45.08
N GLN A 1023 11.25 38.69 44.60
CA GLN A 1023 11.25 38.34 43.18
C GLN A 1023 10.01 38.91 42.46
N TRP A 1024 8.85 38.93 43.14
CA TRP A 1024 7.54 39.29 42.57
C TRP A 1024 6.85 40.43 43.32
N SER A 1025 7.53 41.59 43.42
CA SER A 1025 7.11 42.74 44.25
C SER A 1025 5.76 43.41 43.90
N HIS A 1026 5.01 42.90 42.91
CA HIS A 1026 3.71 43.44 42.49
C HIS A 1026 2.50 42.70 43.10
N GLU A 1027 2.70 41.54 43.74
CA GLU A 1027 1.64 40.72 44.33
C GLU A 1027 1.68 40.77 45.86
N SER A 1028 1.12 41.82 46.47
CA SER A 1028 0.68 41.87 47.89
C SER A 1028 1.55 41.15 48.95
N GLY A 1029 2.88 41.22 48.84
CA GLY A 1029 3.83 40.63 49.79
C GLY A 1029 3.89 41.41 51.10
N SER A 1030 4.14 40.72 52.21
CA SER A 1030 4.19 41.31 53.57
C SER A 1030 5.53 41.96 53.91
N SER A 1031 6.57 41.69 53.10
CA SER A 1031 7.95 42.12 53.33
C SER A 1031 8.44 43.10 52.26
N SER A 1032 8.97 44.25 52.68
CA SER A 1032 9.54 45.24 51.75
C SER A 1032 10.93 44.80 51.26
N LYS A 1033 11.11 44.77 49.94
CA LYS A 1033 12.41 44.53 49.30
C LYS A 1033 13.44 45.59 49.73
N PRO A 1034 14.65 45.22 50.19
CA PRO A 1034 15.71 46.18 50.51
C PRO A 1034 16.04 47.10 49.33
N GLU A 1035 16.26 48.39 49.58
CA GLU A 1035 16.49 49.39 48.53
C GLU A 1035 17.75 49.13 47.69
N ASP A 1036 18.74 48.42 48.23
CA ASP A 1036 20.02 48.10 47.61
C ASP A 1036 20.10 46.68 47.00
N LEU A 1037 18.99 45.93 47.01
CA LEU A 1037 18.88 44.60 46.41
C LEU A 1037 18.29 44.69 45.00
N VAL A 1038 19.03 44.20 44.00
CA VAL A 1038 18.59 44.03 42.61
C VAL A 1038 18.46 42.53 42.34
N ILE A 1039 17.36 42.12 41.71
CA ILE A 1039 17.15 40.72 41.30
C ILE A 1039 17.00 40.69 39.79
N THR A 1040 17.78 39.83 39.13
CA THR A 1040 17.80 39.66 37.68
C THR A 1040 17.65 38.19 37.30
N ASN A 1041 17.05 37.92 36.13
CA ASN A 1041 16.97 36.58 35.54
C ASN A 1041 17.82 36.54 34.28
N GLU A 1042 18.69 35.54 34.19
CA GLU A 1042 19.55 35.31 33.03
C GLU A 1042 18.97 34.18 32.16
N ALA A 1043 19.01 34.37 30.84
CA ALA A 1043 18.60 33.34 29.88
C ALA A 1043 19.72 32.31 29.65
N ASN A 1044 19.35 31.06 29.35
CA ASN A 1044 20.26 29.93 29.07
C ASN A 1044 21.09 29.41 30.25
N GLN A 1045 20.57 29.52 31.48
CA GLN A 1045 21.17 28.91 32.68
C GLN A 1045 20.70 27.45 32.88
N VAL A 1046 21.42 26.68 33.71
CA VAL A 1046 21.03 25.30 34.07
C VAL A 1046 19.69 25.27 34.81
N ALA A 1047 18.98 24.14 34.77
CA ALA A 1047 17.63 24.01 35.36
C ALA A 1047 17.54 24.31 36.87
N ALA A 1048 18.65 24.24 37.59
CA ALA A 1048 18.73 24.56 39.02
C ALA A 1048 18.95 26.05 39.31
N TYR A 1049 19.22 26.89 38.31
CA TYR A 1049 19.36 28.34 38.49
C TYR A 1049 17.97 28.97 38.67
N GLU A 1050 17.82 29.81 39.69
CA GLU A 1050 16.55 30.49 39.99
C GLU A 1050 16.59 31.96 39.56
N PHE A 1051 17.58 32.72 40.05
CA PHE A 1051 17.78 34.15 39.77
C PHE A 1051 19.16 34.60 40.27
N THR A 1052 19.53 35.86 40.04
CA THR A 1052 20.76 36.48 40.56
C THR A 1052 20.41 37.63 41.51
N MET A 1053 21.07 37.67 42.67
CA MET A 1053 20.98 38.78 43.64
C MET A 1053 22.20 39.69 43.51
N ASN A 1054 22.00 40.91 43.00
CA ASN A 1054 23.06 41.83 42.57
C ASN A 1054 23.99 41.16 41.54
N ASP A 1055 25.08 40.52 41.98
CA ASP A 1055 25.94 39.68 41.12
C ASP A 1055 26.26 38.31 41.76
N THR A 1056 25.41 37.82 42.66
CA THR A 1056 25.52 36.49 43.27
C THR A 1056 24.42 35.58 42.70
N PRO A 1057 24.75 34.61 41.82
CA PRO A 1057 23.77 33.68 41.27
C PRO A 1057 23.21 32.75 42.36
N VAL A 1058 21.90 32.50 42.28
CA VAL A 1058 21.16 31.67 43.23
C VAL A 1058 20.75 30.37 42.55
N TYR A 1059 21.17 29.25 43.15
CA TYR A 1059 20.85 27.91 42.70
C TYR A 1059 19.98 27.18 43.71
N ARG A 1060 19.11 26.30 43.22
CA ARG A 1060 18.29 25.41 44.03
C ARG A 1060 18.92 24.04 44.12
N ALA A 1061 19.12 23.55 45.35
CA ALA A 1061 19.53 22.17 45.61
C ALA A 1061 19.08 21.73 47.00
N ARG A 1062 19.00 20.42 47.23
CA ARG A 1062 18.61 19.88 48.54
C ARG A 1062 19.63 20.27 49.61
N ILE A 1063 19.20 21.11 50.53
CA ILE A 1063 19.95 21.51 51.73
C ILE A 1063 19.01 21.45 52.93
N GLU A 1064 19.52 21.68 54.15
CA GLU A 1064 18.66 21.73 55.34
C GLU A 1064 17.63 22.86 55.23
N SER A 1065 16.38 22.59 55.61
CA SER A 1065 15.32 23.59 55.57
C SER A 1065 15.63 24.76 56.52
N GLY A 1066 15.31 25.98 56.10
CA GLY A 1066 15.61 27.19 56.88
C GLY A 1066 17.07 27.63 56.82
N VAL A 1067 17.86 27.10 55.88
CA VAL A 1067 19.28 27.44 55.71
C VAL A 1067 19.57 27.80 54.26
N ALA A 1068 20.47 28.77 54.03
CA ALA A 1068 21.09 29.05 52.75
C ALA A 1068 22.59 28.85 52.88
N ILE A 1069 23.20 28.36 51.82
CA ILE A 1069 24.64 28.09 51.80
C ILE A 1069 25.27 28.99 50.76
N LEU A 1070 26.15 29.88 51.22
CA LEU A 1070 26.93 30.76 50.37
C LEU A 1070 28.33 30.17 50.20
N ILE A 1071 28.67 29.78 48.97
CA ILE A 1071 29.95 29.16 48.63
C ILE A 1071 30.65 29.93 47.50
N PRO A 1072 31.98 29.81 47.37
CA PRO A 1072 32.70 30.30 46.20
C PRO A 1072 32.43 29.41 44.98
N SER A 1073 32.31 30.01 43.80
CA SER A 1073 32.12 29.32 42.52
C SER A 1073 33.24 28.35 42.16
N ARG A 1074 34.49 28.63 42.58
CA ARG A 1074 35.66 27.77 42.37
C ARG A 1074 35.96 26.84 43.55
N LEU A 1075 34.98 26.59 44.42
CA LEU A 1075 35.13 25.65 45.52
C LEU A 1075 35.24 24.20 45.01
N LEU A 1076 34.51 23.88 43.95
CA LEU A 1076 34.41 22.52 43.39
C LEU A 1076 35.54 22.32 42.37
N GLN A 1077 36.61 21.61 42.73
CA GLN A 1077 37.77 21.42 41.84
C GLN A 1077 37.55 20.22 40.91
N THR A 1078 37.67 19.01 41.47
CA THR A 1078 37.67 17.78 40.69
C THR A 1078 36.54 16.86 41.14
N LEU A 1079 35.78 16.35 40.18
CA LEU A 1079 34.85 15.25 40.38
C LEU A 1079 35.36 14.03 39.62
N GLN A 1080 35.74 12.99 40.36
CA GLN A 1080 36.22 11.74 39.78
C GLN A 1080 35.10 10.69 39.81
N PHE A 1081 34.93 9.97 38.72
CA PHE A 1081 34.08 8.78 38.64
C PHE A 1081 34.90 7.56 38.27
N HIS A 1082 34.53 6.40 38.81
CA HIS A 1082 35.17 5.13 38.43
C HIS A 1082 34.70 4.68 37.04
N ASP A 1083 35.63 4.32 36.15
CA ASP A 1083 35.33 3.73 34.84
C ASP A 1083 35.20 2.20 34.96
N TYR A 1084 33.99 1.70 34.73
CA TYR A 1084 33.69 0.27 34.75
C TYR A 1084 34.05 -0.44 33.42
N GLY A 1085 34.55 0.29 32.42
CA GLY A 1085 34.95 -0.22 31.10
C GLY A 1085 34.24 0.52 29.97
N GLU A 1086 34.90 0.61 28.80
CA GLU A 1086 34.42 1.32 27.61
C GLU A 1086 34.06 2.81 27.84
N GLY A 1087 34.58 3.42 28.91
CA GLY A 1087 34.28 4.81 29.28
C GLY A 1087 32.93 5.00 29.96
N LEU A 1088 32.34 3.93 30.53
CA LEU A 1088 31.06 3.97 31.23
C LEU A 1088 31.27 4.09 32.77
N PRO A 1089 30.89 5.23 33.38
CA PRO A 1089 31.04 5.46 34.82
C PRO A 1089 29.96 4.79 35.70
N VAL A 1090 29.16 3.90 35.11
CA VAL A 1090 28.00 3.27 35.75
C VAL A 1090 27.95 1.78 35.42
N SER A 1091 27.66 0.96 36.42
CA SER A 1091 27.51 -0.49 36.29
C SER A 1091 26.08 -0.92 36.63
N PRO A 1092 25.20 -1.08 35.64
CA PRO A 1092 23.89 -1.69 35.82
C PRO A 1092 23.99 -3.21 35.94
N GLN A 1093 23.29 -3.79 36.90
CA GLN A 1093 23.15 -5.22 37.13
C GLN A 1093 21.68 -5.55 37.39
N PHE A 1094 21.17 -6.60 36.75
CA PHE A 1094 19.80 -7.06 36.97
C PHE A 1094 19.80 -8.28 37.89
N GLU A 1095 19.12 -8.16 39.04
CA GLU A 1095 18.92 -9.24 40.01
C GLU A 1095 17.44 -9.68 39.95
N ALA A 1096 17.17 -10.96 39.70
CA ALA A 1096 15.80 -11.48 39.78
C ALA A 1096 15.30 -11.46 41.24
N ASP A 1097 14.00 -11.24 41.44
CA ASP A 1097 13.39 -11.28 42.77
C ASP A 1097 13.34 -12.73 43.31
N ASP A 1098 13.58 -12.90 44.61
CA ASP A 1098 13.62 -14.20 45.27
C ASP A 1098 12.21 -14.82 45.44
N GLN A 1099 11.18 -13.99 45.60
CA GLN A 1099 9.79 -14.42 45.78
C GLN A 1099 9.05 -14.51 44.44
N GLU A 1100 9.19 -13.49 43.59
CA GLU A 1100 8.54 -13.39 42.27
C GLU A 1100 9.56 -13.37 41.15
N ARG A 1101 10.10 -14.53 40.77
CA ARG A 1101 11.23 -14.65 39.82
C ARG A 1101 11.00 -14.12 38.39
N TRP A 1102 9.77 -13.76 38.06
CA TRP A 1102 9.39 -13.07 36.81
C TRP A 1102 9.56 -11.54 36.91
N LEU A 1103 9.74 -11.01 38.13
CA LEU A 1103 10.18 -9.65 38.40
C LEU A 1103 11.68 -9.63 38.74
N GLY A 1104 12.25 -8.44 38.69
CA GLY A 1104 13.58 -8.20 39.20
C GLY A 1104 13.83 -6.76 39.61
N THR A 1105 15.04 -6.55 40.10
CA THR A 1105 15.56 -5.27 40.54
C THR A 1105 16.77 -4.91 39.68
N MET A 1106 16.71 -3.75 39.04
CA MET A 1106 17.90 -3.16 38.43
C MET A 1106 18.69 -2.45 39.51
N ARG A 1107 19.88 -2.96 39.80
CA ARG A 1107 20.88 -2.31 40.65
C ARG A 1107 21.82 -1.50 39.76
N VAL A 1108 21.84 -0.19 39.96
CA VAL A 1108 22.71 0.73 39.24
C VAL A 1108 23.72 1.29 40.22
N SER A 1109 24.99 0.97 40.03
CA SER A 1109 26.08 1.43 40.90
C SER A 1109 26.99 2.42 40.19
N PHE A 1110 27.44 3.43 40.92
CA PHE A 1110 28.52 4.32 40.48
C PHE A 1110 29.41 4.67 41.68
N GLU A 1111 30.69 4.89 41.43
CA GLU A 1111 31.63 5.33 42.47
C GLU A 1111 32.09 6.75 42.15
N ARG A 1112 32.21 7.61 43.17
CA ARG A 1112 32.70 8.98 43.00
C ARG A 1112 33.64 9.43 44.11
N ARG A 1113 34.43 10.46 43.82
CA ARG A 1113 35.19 11.25 44.78
C ARG A 1113 35.05 12.73 44.43
N VAL A 1114 34.70 13.53 45.44
CA VAL A 1114 34.62 14.98 45.35
C VAL A 1114 35.87 15.57 46.01
N GLU A 1115 36.58 16.43 45.30
CA GLU A 1115 37.71 17.22 45.79
C GLU A 1115 37.28 18.70 45.86
N LEU A 1116 37.33 19.27 47.07
CA LEU A 1116 37.06 20.68 47.31
C LEU A 1116 38.38 21.45 47.47
N ALA A 1117 38.37 22.74 47.16
CA ALA A 1117 39.50 23.61 47.43
C ALA A 1117 39.69 23.86 48.94
N ASP A 1118 40.91 23.64 49.43
CA ASP A 1118 41.28 23.90 50.84
C ASP A 1118 41.31 25.41 51.15
N ASP A 1119 41.01 25.77 52.41
CA ASP A 1119 41.14 27.11 52.98
C ASP A 1119 40.26 28.24 52.39
N ILE A 1120 39.14 27.93 51.70
CA ILE A 1120 38.19 28.94 51.23
C ILE A 1120 36.96 29.06 52.16
N PRO A 1121 36.63 30.25 52.69
CA PRO A 1121 35.49 30.40 53.59
C PRO A 1121 34.15 30.19 52.86
N SER A 1122 33.32 29.32 53.43
CA SER A 1122 31.91 29.14 53.08
C SER A 1122 31.05 29.60 54.25
N TYR A 1123 29.82 30.05 53.97
CA TYR A 1123 28.92 30.59 54.99
C TYR A 1123 27.59 29.83 54.98
N ARG A 1124 27.11 29.52 56.18
CA ARG A 1124 25.79 28.91 56.41
C ARG A 1124 24.91 29.97 57.05
N ILE A 1125 23.90 30.43 56.32
CA ILE A 1125 23.00 31.50 56.73
C ILE A 1125 21.67 30.87 57.16
N GLY A 1126 21.38 30.85 58.46
CA GLY A 1126 20.08 30.40 58.97
C GLY A 1126 19.01 31.48 58.80
N TYR A 1127 17.82 31.13 58.33
CA TYR A 1127 16.65 32.01 58.16
C TYR A 1127 15.36 31.31 58.65
N GLY A 1128 15.33 30.83 59.88
CA GLY A 1128 14.15 30.17 60.43
C GLY A 1128 14.11 30.24 61.95
N ASP A 1129 12.91 30.19 62.52
CA ASP A 1129 12.73 29.98 63.95
C ASP A 1129 13.27 28.58 64.30
N ASP A 1130 14.27 28.49 65.16
CA ASP A 1130 14.61 27.25 65.87
C ASP A 1130 13.36 26.84 66.68
N ARG A 1131 12.54 25.95 66.11
CA ARG A 1131 11.51 25.17 66.81
C ARG A 1131 11.63 23.70 66.49
#